data_AF-A0A8X6NNN2-F1
#
_entry.id   AF-A0A8X6NNN2-F1
#
_cell.length_a   1.000
_cell.length_b   1.000
_cell.length_c   1.000
_cell.angle_alpha   90.00
_cell.angle_beta   90.00
_cell.angle_gamma   90.00
#
_symmetry.space_group_name_H-M   'P 1'
#
loop_
_entity.id
_entity.type
_entity.pdbx_description
1 polymer ?
#
loop_
_entity_poly.entity_id
_entity_poly.type
_entity_poly.pdbx_seq_one_letter_code
_entity_poly.pdbx_strand_id
1 'polypeptide(L)'
;MSLLKKRIFTLLSFIISLTFTQVQGCTFEELNNIPKYISDFNIAECEIIRNGNKRSLHLMKNNDTIYDTEIEILLKSKNENFRLLLFEDTSFGDVSLQTQFKSENNSAIFKNETNNLARTKFYEGILKNKSHETSVIGFLYHGIFWGSILDGNIMHYVEPIKNVIPKASFSHKVVIYKTENIHFPHINITSESSFSWLEWLLSSRTSNITFNSAFVRGDIDFINRTKDLFCEIEIVSDHTLYQYFKNESNLLSAYLYLHAKHADKIFRKTHFNLKGKPDGIRISVSKISIYKTVNDSNYPMASAASLSEFLSKFVTRKQESQFCLSISMSYRPFEGAAIGEAFRPDIASNYAGGICDPTISNLEEFDMNFNLASVNVRLGEKQLLPLGLTLLAFVHEIGHGFGSEHDDPGYKPCSPDKSVGKYLMHPKTLPLHEQRPEFSPCSRKVMSQVIRKRGSCLKATVATCGNGIREGGEECDCGWTTICNLIDHCCNPSDVEFPGVGCTLKGDNSVCSPKESDCCTKNCTVNTNKNYQCYSSVSKCFTSFCDGVSPECPKAQEDILDYSCHVKELVCKDGECGESPCSLKSLPECNCTSNILEECVVCCKINKTCIPAFDLGILNAANGVYVHRKGRKCDFGLKHCDVAGNCIGETSEPPRTKRRNILLIIFLTVLFFLIIGGCARCMTRVPYGTLIATIFCCAGVLTFLICLYPAVRLTLRMYDDVFTYDLEWLNGLQLIFIIIGAFMGLLAITLLVVGICSTGATRSKVYRGWKSRIGGRIFSALCMGIVYILNLAWLAIACCLVVVVFVFHVCRKLCENAIDCVDLQQFHFLFPNGTDIKKLNICEKKKMFCTDTVIYAEPYYILSFVASVVVLISLLHYIMCLAANYTRIKDQEKFKDLQELQYLQDSEMGY
;
A
#
# COMPACT_ATOMS: atom_id res chain seq x y z
N MET A 1 -27.32 -49.81 15.85
CA MET A 1 -26.60 -48.53 16.09
C MET A 1 -25.09 -48.58 15.79
N SER A 2 -24.37 -49.69 16.02
CA SER A 2 -22.93 -49.79 15.66
C SER A 2 -22.67 -49.96 14.14
N LEU A 3 -23.61 -50.58 13.41
CA LEU A 3 -23.56 -50.71 11.94
C LEU A 3 -23.71 -49.38 11.19
N LEU A 4 -24.48 -48.43 11.75
CA LEU A 4 -24.65 -47.08 11.17
C LEU A 4 -23.38 -46.23 11.37
N LYS A 5 -22.73 -46.35 12.54
CA LYS A 5 -21.41 -45.74 12.80
C LYS A 5 -20.33 -46.27 11.86
N LYS A 6 -20.30 -47.59 11.61
CA LYS A 6 -19.30 -48.21 10.73
C LYS A 6 -19.46 -47.79 9.26
N ARG A 7 -20.71 -47.69 8.75
CA ARG A 7 -21.00 -47.22 7.38
C ARG A 7 -20.74 -45.73 7.18
N ILE A 8 -21.02 -44.89 8.18
CA ILE A 8 -20.69 -43.45 8.12
C ILE A 8 -19.18 -43.23 8.16
N PHE A 9 -18.43 -44.02 8.94
CA PHE A 9 -16.97 -43.91 9.00
C PHE A 9 -16.28 -44.42 7.72
N THR A 10 -16.83 -45.45 7.07
CA THR A 10 -16.34 -45.91 5.75
C THR A 10 -16.72 -44.94 4.64
N LEU A 11 -17.91 -44.33 4.66
CA LEU A 11 -18.26 -43.27 3.72
C LEU A 11 -17.38 -42.02 3.89
N LEU A 12 -17.10 -41.61 5.14
CA LEU A 12 -16.18 -40.50 5.42
C LEU A 12 -14.75 -40.83 4.96
N SER A 13 -14.26 -42.05 5.23
CA SER A 13 -12.90 -42.46 4.82
C SER A 13 -12.77 -42.61 3.30
N PHE A 14 -13.86 -42.97 2.59
CA PHE A 14 -13.89 -43.06 1.13
C PHE A 14 -13.94 -41.66 0.49
N ILE A 15 -14.70 -40.73 1.06
CA ILE A 15 -14.76 -39.32 0.62
C ILE A 15 -13.44 -38.58 0.90
N ILE A 16 -12.76 -38.90 2.02
CA ILE A 16 -11.44 -38.35 2.36
C ILE A 16 -10.33 -38.93 1.45
N SER A 17 -10.45 -40.19 1.03
CA SER A 17 -9.46 -40.82 0.12
C SER A 17 -9.62 -40.40 -1.35
N LEU A 18 -10.82 -40.00 -1.78
CA LEU A 18 -11.07 -39.50 -3.14
C LEU A 18 -10.66 -38.03 -3.36
N THR A 19 -10.25 -37.31 -2.31
CA THR A 19 -9.81 -35.90 -2.42
C THR A 19 -8.31 -35.70 -2.27
N PHE A 20 -7.55 -36.73 -1.91
CA PHE A 20 -6.09 -36.65 -1.79
C PHE A 20 -5.42 -37.91 -2.36
N THR A 21 -5.18 -37.91 -3.67
CA THR A 21 -4.08 -38.68 -4.27
C THR A 21 -3.27 -37.81 -5.23
N GLN A 22 -1.98 -37.72 -4.89
CA GLN A 22 -0.81 -37.27 -5.68
C GLN A 22 -0.71 -35.80 -6.10
N VAL A 23 -0.12 -35.00 -5.21
CA VAL A 23 1.18 -34.34 -5.48
C VAL A 23 2.05 -34.51 -4.22
N GLN A 24 3.14 -35.27 -4.32
CA GLN A 24 4.18 -35.33 -3.29
C GLN A 24 5.02 -34.05 -3.36
N GLY A 25 5.15 -33.34 -2.23
CA GLY A 25 6.19 -32.33 -2.03
C GLY A 25 5.76 -31.09 -1.22
N CYS A 26 6.31 -30.98 -0.01
CA CYS A 26 6.26 -29.87 0.95
C CYS A 26 5.03 -29.84 1.89
N THR A 27 5.33 -29.96 3.18
CA THR A 27 4.45 -29.90 4.36
C THR A 27 3.62 -28.61 4.42
N PHE A 28 2.31 -28.76 4.66
CA PHE A 28 1.28 -27.71 4.53
C PHE A 28 1.04 -26.87 5.80
N GLU A 29 1.79 -27.06 6.89
CA GLU A 29 1.56 -26.34 8.16
C GLU A 29 2.32 -25.01 8.30
N GLU A 30 3.26 -24.67 7.41
CA GLU A 30 4.07 -23.44 7.52
C GLU A 30 3.56 -22.27 6.64
N LEU A 31 2.52 -22.46 5.82
CA LEU A 31 1.99 -21.44 4.90
C LEU A 31 0.86 -20.56 5.45
N ASN A 32 0.46 -20.71 6.72
CA ASN A 32 -0.65 -19.93 7.30
C ASN A 32 -0.29 -18.51 7.77
N ASN A 33 0.94 -18.04 7.57
CA ASN A 33 1.32 -16.63 7.75
C ASN A 33 1.50 -15.98 6.37
N ILE A 34 0.40 -15.67 5.71
CA ILE A 34 0.42 -14.89 4.46
C ILE A 34 0.96 -13.49 4.80
N PRO A 35 1.97 -12.97 4.09
CA PRO A 35 2.49 -11.64 4.34
C PRO A 35 1.38 -10.58 4.19
N LYS A 36 1.21 -9.72 5.20
CA LYS A 36 0.14 -8.71 5.21
C LYS A 36 0.25 -7.70 4.07
N TYR A 37 1.48 -7.44 3.61
CA TYR A 37 1.80 -6.38 2.67
C TYR A 37 2.33 -6.88 1.31
N ILE A 38 2.54 -8.19 1.14
CA ILE A 38 3.11 -8.77 -0.09
C ILE A 38 2.16 -9.87 -0.58
N SER A 39 1.54 -9.68 -1.74
CA SER A 39 0.58 -10.62 -2.32
C SER A 39 1.22 -11.84 -2.96
N ASP A 40 2.40 -11.67 -3.54
CA ASP A 40 3.13 -12.71 -4.25
C ASP A 40 4.65 -12.53 -4.11
N PHE A 41 5.35 -13.64 -3.90
CA PHE A 41 6.78 -13.66 -3.64
C PHE A 41 7.38 -15.04 -3.92
N ASN A 42 8.65 -15.03 -4.32
CA ASN A 42 9.47 -16.23 -4.48
C ASN A 42 10.39 -16.37 -3.28
N ILE A 43 10.44 -17.56 -2.68
CA ILE A 43 11.45 -17.89 -1.68
C ILE A 43 12.68 -18.41 -2.43
N ALA A 44 13.83 -17.78 -2.18
CA ALA A 44 15.10 -18.15 -2.80
C ALA A 44 16.18 -18.49 -1.76
N GLU A 45 17.09 -19.37 -2.15
CA GLU A 45 18.34 -19.62 -1.43
C GLU A 45 19.47 -18.81 -2.06
N CYS A 46 20.34 -18.23 -1.24
CA CYS A 46 21.54 -17.52 -1.68
C CYS A 46 22.73 -18.50 -1.71
N GLU A 47 23.35 -18.66 -2.87
CA GLU A 47 24.59 -19.43 -3.06
C GLU A 47 25.70 -18.48 -3.55
N ILE A 48 26.90 -18.54 -2.95
CA ILE A 48 28.09 -17.90 -3.57
C ILE A 48 28.71 -18.87 -4.57
N ILE A 49 29.15 -18.34 -5.70
CA ILE A 49 29.93 -19.05 -6.71
C ILE A 49 31.38 -18.55 -6.62
N ARG A 50 32.30 -19.42 -6.16
CA ARG A 50 33.77 -19.16 -6.16
C ARG A 50 34.50 -20.25 -6.92
N ASN A 51 35.33 -19.89 -7.91
CA ASN A 51 36.17 -20.81 -8.69
C ASN A 51 35.41 -22.05 -9.24
N GLY A 52 34.17 -21.87 -9.70
CA GLY A 52 33.33 -22.97 -10.21
C GLY A 52 32.69 -23.87 -9.14
N ASN A 53 33.06 -23.72 -7.86
CA ASN A 53 32.44 -24.42 -6.75
C ASN A 53 31.28 -23.58 -6.17
N LYS A 54 30.11 -24.22 -6.04
CA LYS A 54 28.93 -23.65 -5.39
C LYS A 54 28.95 -24.00 -3.91
N ARG A 55 28.79 -23.00 -3.04
CA ARG A 55 28.63 -23.23 -1.59
C ARG A 55 27.47 -22.40 -1.08
N SER A 56 26.56 -23.02 -0.33
CA SER A 56 25.47 -22.30 0.32
C SER A 56 26.05 -21.23 1.24
N LEU A 57 25.61 -20.00 1.03
CA LEU A 57 26.21 -18.80 1.60
C LEU A 57 26.04 -18.72 3.13
N HIS A 58 25.01 -19.37 3.69
CA HIS A 58 24.78 -19.47 5.15
C HIS A 58 25.83 -20.30 5.91
N LEU A 59 26.65 -21.08 5.21
CA LEU A 59 27.73 -21.89 5.80
C LEU A 59 29.06 -21.11 5.88
N MET A 60 29.11 -19.88 5.38
CA MET A 60 30.29 -19.01 5.43
C MET A 60 30.25 -18.11 6.67
N LYS A 61 31.39 -17.97 7.36
CA LYS A 61 31.54 -16.99 8.44
C LYS A 61 31.68 -15.59 7.83
N ASN A 62 31.32 -14.52 8.55
CA ASN A 62 31.50 -13.14 8.05
C ASN A 62 32.94 -12.90 7.56
N ASN A 63 33.94 -13.49 8.21
CA ASN A 63 35.35 -13.37 7.82
C ASN A 63 35.70 -13.99 6.45
N ASP A 64 34.88 -14.91 5.92
CA ASP A 64 35.16 -15.59 4.66
C ASP A 64 34.88 -14.70 3.44
N THR A 65 34.04 -13.66 3.58
CA THR A 65 33.66 -12.70 2.51
C THR A 65 34.34 -11.33 2.66
N ILE A 66 35.15 -11.11 3.70
CA ILE A 66 35.83 -9.83 3.96
C ILE A 66 36.87 -9.49 2.89
N TYR A 67 37.40 -10.47 2.15
CA TYR A 67 38.52 -10.28 1.22
C TYR A 67 38.13 -10.21 -0.26
N ASP A 68 36.86 -10.43 -0.60
CA ASP A 68 36.44 -10.38 -2.00
C ASP A 68 35.96 -8.97 -2.36
N THR A 69 36.58 -8.36 -3.36
CA THR A 69 36.15 -7.10 -4.01
C THR A 69 35.08 -7.36 -5.08
N GLU A 70 35.03 -8.60 -5.59
CA GLU A 70 34.05 -9.09 -6.56
C GLU A 70 33.44 -10.41 -6.04
N ILE A 71 32.10 -10.51 -6.08
CA ILE A 71 31.37 -11.70 -5.63
C ILE A 71 30.29 -12.05 -6.63
N GLU A 72 30.20 -13.33 -6.96
CA GLU A 72 29.08 -13.87 -7.73
C GLU A 72 28.08 -14.58 -6.82
N ILE A 73 26.82 -14.12 -6.84
CA ILE A 73 25.72 -14.70 -6.07
C ILE A 73 24.69 -15.31 -7.02
N LEU A 74 24.27 -16.53 -6.73
CA LEU A 74 23.08 -17.13 -7.33
C LEU A 74 21.93 -17.10 -6.32
N LEU A 75 20.89 -16.35 -6.65
CA LEU A 75 19.59 -16.45 -5.99
C LEU A 75 18.78 -17.52 -6.70
N LYS A 76 18.59 -18.66 -6.04
CA LYS A 76 17.91 -19.81 -6.63
C LYS A 76 16.50 -19.96 -6.06
N SER A 77 15.47 -19.80 -6.89
CA SER A 77 14.08 -20.04 -6.51
C SER A 77 13.44 -21.10 -7.42
N LYS A 78 12.22 -21.52 -7.11
CA LYS A 78 11.48 -22.50 -7.93
C LYS A 78 11.10 -21.94 -9.31
N ASN A 79 10.84 -20.63 -9.39
CA ASN A 79 10.24 -20.00 -10.58
C ASN A 79 11.22 -19.09 -11.33
N GLU A 80 12.13 -18.41 -10.62
CA GLU A 80 13.08 -17.44 -11.20
C GLU A 80 14.46 -17.56 -10.52
N ASN A 81 15.54 -17.53 -11.31
CA ASN A 81 16.90 -17.55 -10.78
C ASN A 81 17.63 -16.27 -11.19
N PHE A 82 18.27 -15.59 -10.23
CA PHE A 82 19.08 -14.41 -10.51
C PHE A 82 20.55 -14.71 -10.25
N ARG A 83 21.39 -14.46 -11.27
CA ARG A 83 22.84 -14.58 -11.17
C ARG A 83 23.42 -13.17 -11.08
N LEU A 84 23.73 -12.75 -9.87
CA LEU A 84 24.23 -11.42 -9.54
C LEU A 84 25.75 -11.44 -9.64
N LEU A 85 26.29 -10.46 -10.33
CA LEU A 85 27.71 -10.14 -10.32
C LEU A 85 27.87 -8.83 -9.56
N LEU A 86 28.51 -8.89 -8.38
CA LEU A 86 28.54 -7.82 -7.40
C LEU A 86 29.97 -7.35 -7.13
N PHE A 87 30.09 -6.05 -6.87
CA PHE A 87 31.33 -5.32 -6.69
C PHE A 87 31.20 -4.44 -5.46
N GLU A 88 32.24 -4.42 -4.64
CA GLU A 88 32.24 -3.65 -3.40
C GLU A 88 32.11 -2.15 -3.67
N ASP A 89 31.13 -1.51 -3.01
CA ASP A 89 31.00 -0.06 -2.95
C ASP A 89 31.87 0.46 -1.80
N THR A 90 33.09 0.86 -2.13
CA THR A 90 34.07 1.34 -1.15
C THR A 90 33.64 2.65 -0.48
N SER A 91 32.77 3.43 -1.11
CA SER A 91 32.26 4.69 -0.53
C SER A 91 31.45 4.45 0.75
N PHE A 92 30.91 3.24 0.97
CA PHE A 92 30.29 2.90 2.26
C PHE A 92 31.32 2.84 3.41
N GLY A 93 32.57 2.45 3.11
CA GLY A 93 33.68 2.45 4.06
C GLY A 93 33.99 3.85 4.59
N ASP A 94 33.86 4.86 3.73
CA ASP A 94 34.19 6.26 4.03
C ASP A 94 33.10 6.98 4.86
N VAL A 95 31.90 6.41 4.96
CA VAL A 95 30.79 7.01 5.72
C VAL A 95 31.14 7.10 7.21
N SER A 96 30.98 8.28 7.81
CA SER A 96 31.18 8.44 9.25
C SER A 96 30.07 7.73 10.03
N LEU A 97 30.43 6.86 10.98
CA LEU A 97 29.46 6.12 11.81
C LEU A 97 29.60 6.54 13.28
N GLN A 98 28.52 7.08 13.84
CA GLN A 98 28.46 7.51 15.23
C GLN A 98 27.47 6.66 16.03
N THR A 99 27.96 5.99 17.08
CA THR A 99 27.14 5.08 17.91
C THR A 99 27.26 5.34 19.42
N GLN A 100 28.01 6.38 19.80
CA GLN A 100 28.27 6.75 21.19
C GLN A 100 27.92 8.22 21.42
N PHE A 101 27.01 8.44 22.38
CA PHE A 101 26.49 9.75 22.74
C PHE A 101 26.53 9.88 24.27
N LYS A 102 27.68 10.29 24.81
CA LYS A 102 27.86 10.50 26.26
C LYS A 102 28.12 11.99 26.54
N SER A 103 27.53 12.47 27.63
CA SER A 103 27.83 13.79 28.21
C SER A 103 28.82 13.61 29.36
N GLU A 104 30.03 14.13 29.22
CA GLU A 104 30.91 14.40 30.37
C GLU A 104 31.22 15.90 30.41
N ASN A 105 31.32 16.43 31.63
CA ASN A 105 31.38 17.84 31.97
C ASN A 105 32.32 18.65 31.07
N ASN A 106 31.76 19.73 30.48
CA ASN A 106 32.39 20.73 29.63
C ASN A 106 33.06 20.18 28.36
N SER A 107 32.36 20.37 27.24
CA SER A 107 32.60 19.89 25.87
C SER A 107 32.22 18.43 25.63
N ALA A 108 31.07 18.23 24.96
CA ALA A 108 30.63 16.92 24.49
C ALA A 108 31.67 16.37 23.50
N ILE A 109 32.50 15.43 23.94
CA ILE A 109 33.43 14.72 23.06
C ILE A 109 32.65 13.58 22.40
N PHE A 110 32.26 13.80 21.14
CA PHE A 110 31.74 12.78 20.25
C PHE A 110 32.89 11.85 19.84
N LYS A 111 32.94 10.63 20.39
CA LYS A 111 33.90 9.62 19.92
C LYS A 111 33.37 8.99 18.63
N ASN A 112 33.95 9.37 17.49
CA ASN A 112 33.85 8.58 16.26
C ASN A 112 34.55 7.25 16.52
N GLU A 113 33.85 6.13 16.35
CA GLU A 113 34.52 4.83 16.28
C GLU A 113 35.23 4.75 14.91
N THR A 114 36.48 5.24 14.86
CA THR A 114 37.43 4.94 13.77
C THR A 114 38.06 3.55 13.95
N ASN A 115 37.34 2.61 14.57
CA ASN A 115 37.82 1.26 14.74
C ASN A 115 37.48 0.44 13.50
N ASN A 116 38.54 -0.06 12.85
CA ASN A 116 38.60 -1.13 11.86
C ASN A 116 37.94 -2.45 12.33
N LEU A 117 36.68 -2.40 12.76
CA LEU A 117 35.85 -3.57 12.99
C LEU A 117 35.09 -3.82 11.69
N ALA A 118 35.27 -4.99 11.07
CA ALA A 118 34.74 -5.35 9.76
C ALA A 118 33.29 -4.88 9.56
N ARG A 119 33.14 -3.72 8.91
CA ARG A 119 31.83 -3.21 8.50
C ARG A 119 31.24 -4.17 7.48
N THR A 120 29.92 -4.30 7.50
CA THR A 120 29.19 -5.00 6.44
C THR A 120 29.59 -4.40 5.10
N LYS A 121 30.01 -5.22 4.13
CA LYS A 121 30.31 -4.70 2.79
C LYS A 121 29.01 -4.37 2.05
N PHE A 122 29.02 -3.25 1.35
CA PHE A 122 27.97 -2.85 0.43
C PHE A 122 28.40 -3.17 -0.99
N TYR A 123 27.45 -3.47 -1.87
CA TYR A 123 27.75 -3.89 -3.23
C TYR A 123 26.81 -3.23 -4.24
N GLU A 124 27.39 -2.93 -5.40
CA GLU A 124 26.68 -2.65 -6.64
C GLU A 124 26.95 -3.74 -7.67
N GLY A 125 26.12 -3.89 -8.69
CA GLY A 125 26.34 -4.92 -9.67
C GLY A 125 25.31 -5.02 -10.78
N ILE A 126 25.37 -6.13 -11.50
CA ILE A 126 24.53 -6.42 -12.68
C ILE A 126 24.08 -7.88 -12.70
N LEU A 127 23.15 -8.20 -13.60
CA LEU A 127 22.76 -9.58 -13.87
C LEU A 127 23.69 -10.20 -14.93
N LYS A 128 24.48 -11.21 -14.55
CA LYS A 128 25.52 -11.82 -15.39
C LYS A 128 25.01 -12.41 -16.72
N ASN A 129 23.75 -12.84 -16.75
CA ASN A 129 23.16 -13.51 -17.91
C ASN A 129 22.32 -12.57 -18.81
N LYS A 130 22.33 -11.26 -18.55
CA LYS A 130 21.54 -10.28 -19.31
C LYS A 130 22.40 -9.09 -19.70
N SER A 131 22.37 -8.73 -20.98
CA SER A 131 23.13 -7.61 -21.52
C SER A 131 22.23 -6.37 -21.70
N HIS A 132 22.64 -5.29 -21.04
CA HIS A 132 22.05 -3.93 -21.00
C HIS A 132 20.83 -3.75 -20.07
N GLU A 133 20.77 -2.57 -19.42
CA GLU A 133 19.70 -2.10 -18.51
C GLU A 133 19.42 -2.94 -17.25
N THR A 134 20.46 -3.51 -16.63
CA THR A 134 20.33 -4.16 -15.31
C THR A 134 21.16 -3.44 -14.27
N SER A 135 20.69 -3.43 -13.02
CA SER A 135 21.43 -2.82 -11.91
C SER A 135 21.00 -3.46 -10.61
N VAL A 136 21.98 -3.88 -9.82
CA VAL A 136 21.81 -4.49 -8.51
C VAL A 136 22.46 -3.57 -7.50
N ILE A 137 21.76 -3.31 -6.39
CA ILE A 137 22.30 -2.59 -5.23
C ILE A 137 21.91 -3.34 -3.97
N GLY A 138 22.83 -3.52 -3.04
CA GLY A 138 22.53 -4.27 -1.83
C GLY A 138 23.74 -4.52 -0.94
N PHE A 139 23.54 -5.30 0.10
CA PHE A 139 24.60 -5.72 1.02
C PHE A 139 24.42 -7.17 1.42
N LEU A 140 25.50 -7.76 1.91
CA LEU A 140 25.54 -9.13 2.43
C LEU A 140 25.73 -9.10 3.93
N TYR A 141 24.86 -9.78 4.68
CA TYR A 141 25.02 -9.95 6.12
C TYR A 141 24.72 -11.38 6.55
N HIS A 142 25.67 -12.05 7.23
CA HIS A 142 25.60 -13.48 7.59
C HIS A 142 25.16 -14.38 6.43
N GLY A 143 25.64 -14.04 5.25
CA GLY A 143 25.34 -14.81 4.06
C GLY A 143 23.89 -14.69 3.56
N ILE A 144 23.25 -13.57 3.81
CA ILE A 144 21.93 -13.23 3.29
C ILE A 144 22.06 -11.92 2.52
N PHE A 145 21.62 -11.91 1.26
CA PHE A 145 21.59 -10.72 0.43
C PHE A 145 20.34 -9.90 0.72
N TRP A 146 20.54 -8.60 0.93
CA TRP A 146 19.49 -7.60 1.05
C TRP A 146 19.70 -6.57 -0.03
N GLY A 147 18.66 -6.20 -0.76
CA GLY A 147 18.84 -5.20 -1.81
C GLY A 147 17.70 -5.13 -2.80
N SER A 148 18.02 -4.55 -3.95
CA SER A 148 17.12 -4.46 -5.09
C SER A 148 17.84 -4.82 -6.39
N ILE A 149 17.10 -5.42 -7.31
CA ILE A 149 17.54 -5.86 -8.62
C ILE A 149 16.63 -5.18 -9.64
N LEU A 150 17.20 -4.34 -10.50
CA LEU A 150 16.58 -3.81 -11.69
C LEU A 150 16.88 -4.76 -12.85
N ASP A 151 15.82 -5.28 -13.46
CA ASP A 151 15.86 -6.16 -14.62
C ASP A 151 15.02 -5.53 -15.74
N GLY A 152 15.66 -4.77 -16.64
CA GLY A 152 14.97 -3.91 -17.60
C GLY A 152 14.18 -2.83 -16.87
N ASN A 153 12.84 -2.86 -16.99
CA ASN A 153 11.93 -1.94 -16.31
C ASN A 153 11.29 -2.52 -15.04
N ILE A 154 11.67 -3.74 -14.63
CA ILE A 154 11.08 -4.41 -13.47
C ILE A 154 12.04 -4.31 -12.29
N MET A 155 11.55 -3.75 -11.19
CA MET A 155 12.27 -3.71 -9.91
C MET A 155 11.85 -4.89 -9.04
N HIS A 156 12.84 -5.67 -8.63
CA HIS A 156 12.70 -6.76 -7.67
C HIS A 156 13.38 -6.35 -6.35
N TYR A 157 12.72 -6.61 -5.23
CA TYR A 157 13.28 -6.40 -3.90
C TYR A 157 13.63 -7.75 -3.27
N VAL A 158 14.75 -7.78 -2.55
CA VAL A 158 15.27 -8.96 -1.87
C VAL A 158 15.48 -8.63 -0.40
N GLU A 159 14.80 -9.37 0.48
CA GLU A 159 14.96 -9.24 1.93
C GLU A 159 14.83 -10.60 2.63
N PRO A 160 15.30 -10.75 3.88
CA PRO A 160 15.21 -12.02 4.58
C PRO A 160 13.76 -12.41 4.84
N ILE A 161 13.52 -13.71 4.78
CA ILE A 161 12.21 -14.28 5.06
C ILE A 161 11.69 -13.92 6.46
N LYS A 162 12.56 -13.65 7.43
CA LYS A 162 12.15 -13.26 8.80
C LYS A 162 11.48 -11.88 8.89
N ASN A 163 11.76 -10.97 7.97
CA ASN A 163 11.07 -9.66 7.95
C ASN A 163 9.63 -9.83 7.47
N VAL A 164 9.43 -10.72 6.51
CA VAL A 164 8.15 -10.97 5.85
C VAL A 164 7.31 -11.99 6.64
N ILE A 165 7.96 -13.02 7.17
CA ILE A 165 7.39 -14.12 7.94
C ILE A 165 8.20 -14.30 9.24
N PRO A 166 7.86 -13.56 10.32
CA PRO A 166 8.65 -13.56 11.56
C PRO A 166 8.85 -14.93 12.22
N LYS A 167 7.93 -15.88 11.98
CA LYS A 167 7.96 -17.25 12.53
C LYS A 167 8.54 -18.31 11.58
N ALA A 168 9.13 -17.92 10.46
CA ALA A 168 9.68 -18.87 9.50
C ALA A 168 10.82 -19.72 10.10
N SER A 169 10.76 -21.04 9.88
CA SER A 169 11.75 -22.02 10.33
C SER A 169 13.09 -21.93 9.59
N PHE A 170 13.10 -21.39 8.36
CA PHE A 170 14.29 -21.31 7.50
C PHE A 170 14.93 -19.91 7.49
N SER A 171 15.71 -19.58 8.51
CA SER A 171 16.27 -18.23 8.70
C SER A 171 17.27 -17.73 7.65
N HIS A 172 17.76 -18.62 6.78
CA HIS A 172 18.82 -18.35 5.81
C HIS A 172 18.30 -18.03 4.39
N LYS A 173 16.98 -18.06 4.19
CA LYS A 173 16.36 -17.82 2.89
C LYS A 173 15.94 -16.37 2.73
N VAL A 174 15.90 -15.93 1.48
CA VAL A 174 15.39 -14.61 1.10
C VAL A 174 14.04 -14.74 0.44
N VAL A 175 13.27 -13.66 0.52
CA VAL A 175 12.05 -13.42 -0.22
C VAL A 175 12.39 -12.44 -1.34
N ILE A 176 12.01 -12.81 -2.56
CA ILE A 176 12.13 -11.97 -3.75
C ILE A 176 10.71 -11.62 -4.18
N TYR A 177 10.40 -10.34 -4.29
CA TYR A 177 9.10 -9.88 -4.76
C TYR A 177 9.27 -8.66 -5.68
N LYS A 178 8.32 -8.49 -6.60
CA LYS A 178 8.28 -7.35 -7.51
C LYS A 178 7.61 -6.16 -6.85
N THR A 179 7.90 -4.97 -7.34
CA THR A 179 7.19 -3.75 -6.98
C THR A 179 5.66 -3.94 -7.01
N GLU A 180 5.13 -4.58 -8.05
CA GLU A 180 3.69 -4.75 -8.23
C GLU A 180 2.99 -5.60 -7.14
N ASN A 181 3.75 -6.43 -6.42
CA ASN A 181 3.23 -7.35 -5.42
C ASN A 181 3.07 -6.72 -4.03
N ILE A 182 3.45 -5.45 -3.84
CA ILE A 182 3.27 -4.74 -2.57
C ILE A 182 1.86 -4.15 -2.51
N HIS A 183 1.10 -4.50 -1.46
CA HIS A 183 -0.23 -3.96 -1.19
C HIS A 183 -0.33 -3.37 0.20
N PHE A 184 -1.07 -2.27 0.30
CA PHE A 184 -1.47 -1.69 1.56
C PHE A 184 -2.88 -2.16 1.92
N PRO A 185 -3.14 -2.65 3.14
CA PRO A 185 -4.52 -2.78 3.59
C PRO A 185 -5.13 -1.38 3.57
N HIS A 186 -6.17 -1.18 2.76
CA HIS A 186 -6.98 0.03 2.84
C HIS A 186 -7.45 0.17 4.28
N ILE A 187 -6.89 1.13 5.02
CA ILE A 187 -7.49 1.57 6.27
C ILE A 187 -8.77 2.26 5.82
N ASN A 188 -9.89 1.53 5.90
CA ASN A 188 -11.21 2.13 5.82
C ASN A 188 -11.31 3.10 6.99
N ILE A 189 -11.02 4.38 6.73
CA ILE A 189 -11.39 5.47 7.62
C ILE A 189 -12.93 5.51 7.56
N THR A 190 -13.58 4.69 8.36
CA THR A 190 -15.03 4.74 8.57
C THR A 190 -15.35 5.89 9.51
N SER A 191 -15.15 7.10 9.03
CA SER A 191 -15.81 8.31 9.50
C SER A 191 -15.39 9.46 8.59
N GLU A 192 -16.27 9.83 7.66
CA GLU A 192 -16.52 11.25 7.43
C GLU A 192 -16.98 11.86 8.77
N SER A 193 -16.03 12.15 9.65
CA SER A 193 -16.25 13.04 10.78
C SER A 193 -15.33 14.22 10.54
N SER A 194 -15.88 15.22 9.85
CA SER A 194 -15.30 16.56 9.75
C SER A 194 -13.79 16.58 9.51
N PHE A 195 -13.35 16.31 8.29
CA PHE A 195 -12.15 16.97 7.75
C PHE A 195 -12.51 18.45 7.59
N SER A 196 -12.59 19.11 8.75
CA SER A 196 -12.83 20.52 8.93
C SER A 196 -11.65 21.22 8.28
N TRP A 197 -11.92 22.25 7.49
CA TRP A 197 -11.03 23.36 7.10
C TRP A 197 -9.90 23.71 8.10
N LEU A 198 -10.05 23.37 9.38
CA LEU A 198 -9.04 23.40 10.43
C LEU A 198 -7.80 22.50 10.18
N GLU A 199 -7.91 21.36 9.50
CA GLU A 199 -6.77 20.44 9.24
C GLU A 199 -5.96 20.83 8.01
N TRP A 200 -6.62 21.47 7.02
CA TRP A 200 -5.92 22.26 5.99
C TRP A 200 -5.21 23.46 6.62
N LEU A 201 -5.80 24.13 7.62
CA LEU A 201 -5.15 25.19 8.40
C LEU A 201 -4.01 24.68 9.31
N LEU A 202 -3.99 23.41 9.69
CA LEU A 202 -2.97 22.81 10.57
C LEU A 202 -1.83 22.14 9.78
N SER A 203 -2.10 21.51 8.62
CA SER A 203 -1.05 21.06 7.68
C SER A 203 -0.36 22.23 6.98
N SER A 204 -1.03 23.40 6.95
CA SER A 204 -0.44 24.68 6.54
C SER A 204 0.32 25.39 7.69
N ARG A 205 0.46 24.79 8.88
CA ARG A 205 0.93 25.47 10.10
C ARG A 205 2.18 24.93 10.78
N THR A 206 2.94 24.03 10.17
CA THR A 206 4.32 23.73 10.63
C THR A 206 5.38 24.50 9.85
N SER A 207 5.09 25.77 9.51
CA SER A 207 6.12 26.77 9.20
C SER A 207 5.58 28.20 9.35
N ASN A 208 5.02 28.58 10.51
CA ASN A 208 4.74 30.00 10.80
C ASN A 208 5.79 30.57 11.76
N ILE A 209 7.06 30.42 11.40
CA ILE A 209 8.13 31.23 11.98
C ILE A 209 8.74 32.04 10.84
N THR A 210 8.23 33.25 10.65
CA THR A 210 8.82 34.24 9.75
C THR A 210 10.10 34.77 10.38
N PHE A 211 11.24 34.57 9.73
CA PHE A 211 12.48 35.25 10.07
C PHE A 211 13.05 35.97 8.85
N ASN A 212 13.40 37.24 9.04
CA ASN A 212 14.10 38.05 8.05
C ASN A 212 15.56 37.60 7.95
N SER A 213 15.84 36.55 7.18
CA SER A 213 17.20 36.26 6.72
C SER A 213 17.39 36.88 5.34
N ALA A 214 17.79 38.15 5.32
CA ALA A 214 18.32 38.78 4.12
C ALA A 214 19.71 38.20 3.83
N PHE A 215 19.77 37.01 3.22
CA PHE A 215 21.02 36.48 2.68
C PHE A 215 20.92 36.43 1.16
N VAL A 216 21.56 37.40 0.52
CA VAL A 216 21.77 37.40 -0.94
C VAL A 216 22.60 36.16 -1.28
N ARG A 217 21.99 35.16 -1.91
CA ARG A 217 22.66 33.94 -2.38
C ARG A 217 22.73 33.98 -3.91
N GLY A 218 23.91 33.68 -4.46
CA GLY A 218 24.12 33.58 -5.90
C GLY A 218 23.28 32.45 -6.51
N ASP A 219 22.67 32.71 -7.66
CA ASP A 219 21.84 31.74 -8.37
C ASP A 219 22.67 30.55 -8.86
N ILE A 220 22.18 29.33 -8.61
CA ILE A 220 22.68 28.13 -9.26
C ILE A 220 22.14 28.10 -10.72
N ASP A 221 23.01 28.27 -11.72
CA ASP A 221 22.65 28.12 -13.14
C ASP A 221 22.75 26.66 -13.62
N PHE A 222 21.68 26.09 -14.19
CA PHE A 222 21.63 24.73 -14.74
C PHE A 222 22.12 24.62 -16.20
N ILE A 223 22.25 25.74 -16.92
CA ILE A 223 22.39 25.71 -18.40
C ILE A 223 23.83 25.39 -18.84
N ASN A 224 24.83 25.64 -17.99
CA ASN A 224 26.26 25.51 -18.32
C ASN A 224 27.08 24.63 -17.35
N ARG A 225 26.43 23.73 -16.59
CA ARG A 225 27.15 22.86 -15.64
C ARG A 225 27.73 21.62 -16.30
N THR A 226 28.98 21.32 -15.93
CA THR A 226 29.72 20.12 -16.31
C THR A 226 30.04 19.20 -15.12
N LYS A 227 29.61 19.59 -13.91
CA LYS A 227 29.91 18.86 -12.66
C LYS A 227 28.64 18.58 -11.88
N ASP A 228 28.58 17.36 -11.34
CA ASP A 228 27.53 16.92 -10.44
C ASP A 228 27.59 17.67 -9.11
N LEU A 229 26.42 17.82 -8.48
CA LEU A 229 26.21 18.45 -7.20
C LEU A 229 25.68 17.43 -6.19
N PHE A 230 26.40 17.28 -5.10
CA PHE A 230 26.06 16.33 -4.05
C PHE A 230 25.34 17.02 -2.90
N CYS A 231 24.16 16.50 -2.59
CA CYS A 231 23.47 16.73 -1.34
C CYS A 231 23.97 15.71 -0.32
N GLU A 232 24.94 16.12 0.50
CA GLU A 232 25.48 15.31 1.59
C GLU A 232 24.47 15.23 2.75
N ILE A 233 23.91 14.05 2.99
CA ILE A 233 22.90 13.81 4.02
C ILE A 233 23.49 13.15 5.28
N GLU A 234 22.84 13.43 6.41
CA GLU A 234 22.96 12.62 7.63
C GLU A 234 21.74 11.69 7.73
N ILE A 235 21.95 10.43 8.08
CA ILE A 235 20.86 9.51 8.45
C ILE A 235 20.94 9.20 9.94
N VAL A 236 19.85 9.48 10.66
CA VAL A 236 19.77 9.30 12.12
C VAL A 236 18.82 8.16 12.44
N SER A 237 19.33 7.06 12.99
CA SER A 237 18.47 6.00 13.52
C SER A 237 18.12 6.24 14.98
N ASP A 238 16.84 6.10 15.28
CA ASP A 238 16.36 6.04 16.65
C ASP A 238 16.68 4.68 17.31
N HIS A 239 16.60 4.66 18.64
CA HIS A 239 16.88 3.48 19.45
C HIS A 239 15.94 2.29 19.21
N THR A 240 14.70 2.51 18.75
CA THR A 240 13.75 1.42 18.52
C THR A 240 14.11 0.65 17.27
N LEU A 241 14.59 1.33 16.24
CA LEU A 241 15.08 0.70 15.02
C LEU A 241 16.38 -0.08 15.30
N TYR A 242 17.30 0.47 16.09
CA TYR A 242 18.48 -0.26 16.56
C TYR A 242 18.13 -1.56 17.30
N GLN A 243 17.16 -1.49 18.20
CA GLN A 243 16.67 -2.67 18.93
C GLN A 243 16.00 -3.70 18.01
N TYR A 244 15.25 -3.23 17.00
CA TYR A 244 14.65 -4.12 16.00
C TYR A 244 15.72 -4.92 15.24
N PHE A 245 16.81 -4.26 14.85
CA PHE A 245 17.98 -4.89 14.25
C PHE A 245 18.90 -5.58 15.27
N LYS A 246 18.36 -5.99 16.43
CA LYS A 246 19.04 -6.78 17.46
C LYS A 246 20.32 -6.15 18.00
N ASN A 247 20.38 -4.82 18.03
CA ASN A 247 21.53 -4.07 18.50
C ASN A 247 22.79 -4.22 17.61
N GLU A 248 22.61 -4.54 16.33
CA GLU A 248 23.71 -4.70 15.36
C GLU A 248 23.91 -3.42 14.54
N SER A 249 24.82 -2.54 14.99
CA SER A 249 25.10 -1.25 14.33
C SER A 249 25.52 -1.40 12.86
N ASN A 250 26.32 -2.42 12.54
CA ASN A 250 26.84 -2.65 11.19
C ASN A 250 25.77 -3.15 10.20
N LEU A 251 24.79 -3.91 10.70
CA LEU A 251 23.65 -4.33 9.89
C LEU A 251 22.72 -3.14 9.64
N LEU A 252 22.41 -2.39 10.70
CA LEU A 252 21.55 -1.22 10.61
C LEU A 252 22.16 -0.13 9.72
N SER A 253 23.46 0.16 9.82
CA SER A 253 24.11 1.16 8.97
C SER A 253 24.03 0.79 7.49
N ALA A 254 24.20 -0.48 7.13
CA ALA A 254 24.05 -0.96 5.75
C ALA A 254 22.59 -0.85 5.26
N TYR A 255 21.62 -1.15 6.12
CA TYR A 255 20.19 -0.95 5.84
C TYR A 255 19.84 0.52 5.59
N LEU A 256 20.36 1.45 6.39
CA LEU A 256 20.16 2.89 6.22
C LEU A 256 20.83 3.39 4.93
N TYR A 257 22.06 2.94 4.65
CA TYR A 257 22.79 3.31 3.44
C TYR A 257 22.08 2.85 2.16
N LEU A 258 21.44 1.68 2.19
CA LEU A 258 20.61 1.19 1.08
C LEU A 258 19.50 2.17 0.69
N HIS A 259 18.90 2.87 1.67
CA HIS A 259 17.86 3.88 1.39
C HIS A 259 18.43 5.08 0.64
N ALA A 260 19.61 5.56 1.05
CA ALA A 260 20.28 6.66 0.36
C ALA A 260 20.74 6.29 -1.05
N LYS A 261 21.27 5.07 -1.25
CA LYS A 261 21.65 4.61 -2.60
C LYS A 261 20.46 4.50 -3.53
N HIS A 262 19.30 4.09 -3.01
CA HIS A 262 18.06 4.10 -3.78
C HIS A 262 17.60 5.52 -4.12
N ALA A 263 17.72 6.46 -3.19
CA ALA A 263 17.47 7.89 -3.44
C ALA A 263 18.39 8.44 -4.54
N ASP A 264 19.71 8.21 -4.43
CA ASP A 264 20.68 8.66 -5.43
C ASP A 264 20.36 8.12 -6.84
N LYS A 265 19.96 6.85 -6.95
CA LYS A 265 19.57 6.23 -8.24
C LYS A 265 18.37 6.93 -8.89
N ILE A 266 17.43 7.46 -8.11
CA ILE A 266 16.30 8.23 -8.63
C ILE A 266 16.74 9.67 -8.95
N PHE A 267 17.47 10.32 -8.05
CA PHE A 267 17.93 11.71 -8.22
C PHE A 267 18.86 11.87 -9.42
N ARG A 268 19.84 10.98 -9.62
CA ARG A 268 20.78 11.02 -10.74
C ARG A 268 20.13 10.86 -12.12
N LYS A 269 18.95 10.22 -12.17
CA LYS A 269 18.14 10.06 -13.39
C LYS A 269 17.10 11.17 -13.57
N THR A 270 16.93 12.04 -12.57
CA THR A 270 15.89 13.06 -12.59
C THR A 270 16.36 14.31 -13.32
N HIS A 271 15.50 14.82 -14.19
CA HIS A 271 15.71 16.04 -14.96
C HIS A 271 14.86 17.20 -14.39
N PHE A 272 15.21 17.73 -13.22
CA PHE A 272 14.54 18.84 -12.51
C PHE A 272 14.21 20.02 -13.44
N ASN A 273 15.18 20.34 -14.28
CA ASN A 273 15.14 20.98 -15.57
C ASN A 273 13.87 21.15 -16.43
N LEU A 274 13.13 20.05 -16.57
CA LEU A 274 12.23 19.75 -17.70
C LEU A 274 12.90 19.73 -19.11
N LYS A 275 14.20 20.01 -19.31
CA LYS A 275 14.83 20.04 -20.66
C LYS A 275 15.39 18.68 -21.15
N GLY A 276 14.86 17.58 -20.63
CA GLY A 276 15.15 16.22 -21.11
C GLY A 276 16.46 15.56 -20.67
N LYS A 277 17.46 16.29 -20.15
CA LYS A 277 18.70 15.70 -19.60
C LYS A 277 18.74 15.76 -18.06
N PRO A 278 19.27 14.75 -17.36
CA PRO A 278 19.50 14.82 -15.92
C PRO A 278 20.40 16.00 -15.54
N ASP A 279 20.10 16.66 -14.41
CA ASP A 279 20.80 17.90 -14.00
C ASP A 279 22.05 17.65 -13.12
N GLY A 280 22.47 16.40 -12.96
CA GLY A 280 23.65 16.03 -12.15
C GLY A 280 23.46 16.22 -10.64
N ILE A 281 22.22 16.13 -10.13
CA ILE A 281 21.97 16.22 -8.68
C ILE A 281 22.04 14.83 -8.06
N ARG A 282 22.84 14.70 -7.01
CA ARG A 282 23.17 13.42 -6.37
C ARG A 282 22.93 13.45 -4.86
N ILE A 283 22.65 12.29 -4.28
CA ILE A 283 22.49 12.09 -2.85
C ILE A 283 23.66 11.27 -2.34
N SER A 284 24.44 11.79 -1.39
CA SER A 284 25.55 11.07 -0.76
C SER A 284 25.40 11.04 0.74
N VAL A 285 25.79 9.93 1.37
CA VAL A 285 25.74 9.81 2.84
C VAL A 285 27.06 10.29 3.42
N SER A 286 27.02 11.39 4.16
CA SER A 286 28.19 11.89 4.89
C SER A 286 28.33 11.20 6.25
N LYS A 287 27.20 11.01 6.95
CA LYS A 287 27.20 10.48 8.32
C LYS A 287 25.97 9.63 8.63
N ILE A 288 26.17 8.56 9.39
CA ILE A 288 25.12 7.75 10.01
C ILE A 288 25.26 7.85 11.53
N SER A 289 24.18 8.26 12.19
CA SER A 289 24.10 8.45 13.65
C SER A 289 23.10 7.45 14.23
N ILE A 290 23.52 6.53 15.10
CA ILE A 290 22.67 5.48 15.68
C ILE A 290 22.54 5.67 17.18
N TYR A 291 21.36 6.10 17.62
CA TYR A 291 21.00 6.09 19.03
C TYR A 291 20.74 4.67 19.50
N LYS A 292 21.36 4.28 20.61
CA LYS A 292 21.23 2.96 21.22
C LYS A 292 20.18 2.95 22.32
N THR A 293 20.02 4.07 23.04
CA THR A 293 19.12 4.16 24.20
C THR A 293 18.37 5.50 24.25
N VAL A 294 17.30 5.56 25.05
CA VAL A 294 16.59 6.83 25.34
C VAL A 294 17.45 7.84 26.12
N ASN A 295 18.49 7.37 26.81
CA ASN A 295 19.34 8.19 27.68
C ASN A 295 20.57 8.75 26.95
N ASP A 296 20.70 8.45 25.66
CA ASP A 296 21.79 8.95 24.85
C ASP A 296 21.73 10.49 24.80
N SER A 297 22.87 11.15 25.03
CA SER A 297 22.93 12.61 25.03
C SER A 297 22.48 13.18 23.68
N ASN A 298 21.85 14.36 23.67
CA ASN A 298 21.39 15.03 22.45
C ASN A 298 20.28 14.27 21.68
N TYR A 299 19.56 13.34 22.32
CA TYR A 299 18.40 12.63 21.76
C TYR A 299 17.05 13.26 22.19
N PRO A 300 16.55 14.32 21.52
CA PRO A 300 15.33 15.03 21.95
C PRO A 300 14.04 14.24 21.66
N MET A 301 14.08 13.25 20.78
CA MET A 301 12.90 12.53 20.28
C MET A 301 12.40 11.43 21.23
N ALA A 302 13.03 11.24 22.41
CA ALA A 302 12.74 10.13 23.31
C ALA A 302 11.25 9.99 23.65
N SER A 303 10.60 11.10 24.01
CA SER A 303 9.20 11.15 24.48
C SER A 303 8.13 11.35 23.40
N ALA A 304 8.49 11.35 22.11
CA ALA A 304 7.54 11.58 21.04
C ALA A 304 6.45 10.48 20.96
N ALA A 305 5.18 10.89 21.00
CA ALA A 305 4.01 10.01 20.92
C ALA A 305 3.44 9.87 19.49
N SER A 306 3.72 10.83 18.60
CA SER A 306 3.31 10.82 17.19
C SER A 306 4.50 11.11 16.27
N LEU A 307 4.34 10.84 14.96
CA LEU A 307 5.36 11.13 13.95
C LEU A 307 5.64 12.64 13.84
N SER A 308 4.60 13.47 13.87
CA SER A 308 4.75 14.93 13.85
C SER A 308 5.42 15.46 15.10
N GLU A 309 5.10 14.89 16.28
CA GLU A 309 5.83 15.22 17.50
C GLU A 309 7.31 14.78 17.41
N PHE A 310 7.58 13.61 16.80
CA PHE A 310 8.94 13.11 16.58
C PHE A 310 9.76 14.07 15.71
N LEU A 311 9.22 14.51 14.58
CA LEU A 311 9.87 15.52 13.71
C LEU A 311 10.04 16.85 14.45
N SER A 312 9.02 17.32 15.18
CA SER A 312 9.09 18.58 15.92
C SER A 312 10.17 18.58 17.01
N LYS A 313 10.38 17.45 17.69
CA LYS A 313 11.45 17.30 18.68
C LYS A 313 12.81 17.14 18.02
N PHE A 314 12.86 16.57 16.81
CA PHE A 314 14.11 16.42 16.06
C PHE A 314 14.76 17.79 15.73
N VAL A 315 13.97 18.87 15.65
CA VAL A 315 14.42 20.26 15.44
C VAL A 315 15.52 20.69 16.42
N THR A 316 15.43 20.28 17.68
CA THR A 316 16.37 20.72 18.74
C THR A 316 17.60 19.81 18.86
N ARG A 317 17.73 18.79 18.00
CA ARG A 317 18.95 17.97 17.97
C ARG A 317 20.09 18.84 17.46
N LYS A 318 21.16 18.93 18.25
CA LYS A 318 22.40 19.58 17.83
C LYS A 318 23.07 18.77 16.71
N GLN A 319 23.31 19.41 15.57
CA GLN A 319 24.09 18.84 14.46
C GLN A 319 25.57 19.22 14.64
N GLU A 320 26.48 18.27 14.37
CA GLU A 320 27.93 18.52 14.44
C GLU A 320 28.46 19.24 13.19
N SER A 321 27.73 19.16 12.09
CA SER A 321 28.09 19.73 10.79
C SER A 321 26.83 20.14 10.06
N GLN A 322 26.95 21.13 9.18
CA GLN A 322 25.83 21.54 8.34
C GLN A 322 25.65 20.54 7.21
N PHE A 323 24.66 19.67 7.33
CA PHE A 323 24.28 18.73 6.27
C PHE A 323 23.33 19.39 5.27
N CYS A 324 23.29 18.86 4.05
CA CYS A 324 22.27 19.26 3.08
C CYS A 324 20.87 18.95 3.61
N LEU A 325 20.68 17.73 4.14
CA LEU A 325 19.46 17.29 4.81
C LEU A 325 19.83 16.28 5.90
N SER A 326 19.13 16.28 7.04
CA SER A 326 19.26 15.26 8.08
C SER A 326 17.94 14.49 8.21
N ILE A 327 17.99 13.18 8.04
CA ILE A 327 16.80 12.33 7.91
C ILE A 327 16.80 11.31 9.04
N SER A 328 15.76 11.33 9.86
CA SER A 328 15.60 10.36 10.94
C SER A 328 14.80 9.13 10.49
N MET A 329 15.17 7.95 11.00
CA MET A 329 14.45 6.70 10.78
C MET A 329 14.12 6.02 12.11
N SER A 330 12.87 5.57 12.28
CA SER A 330 12.38 4.95 13.52
C SER A 330 11.55 3.69 13.30
N TYR A 331 11.44 2.86 14.33
CA TYR A 331 10.55 1.69 14.39
C TYR A 331 9.51 1.83 15.52
N ARG A 332 8.79 2.96 15.54
CA ARG A 332 7.87 3.32 16.61
C ARG A 332 6.42 2.96 16.26
N PRO A 333 5.60 2.54 17.24
CA PRO A 333 4.18 2.28 17.04
C PRO A 333 3.37 3.58 17.09
N PHE A 334 3.65 4.53 16.20
CA PHE A 334 2.86 5.76 16.13
C PHE A 334 1.41 5.45 15.73
N GLU A 335 0.47 6.22 16.29
CA GLU A 335 -0.92 6.20 15.84
C GLU A 335 -1.07 6.99 14.54
N GLY A 336 -2.01 6.57 13.68
CA GLY A 336 -2.24 7.17 12.36
C GLY A 336 -1.66 6.35 11.21
N ALA A 337 -1.81 6.88 9.99
CA ALA A 337 -1.42 6.20 8.75
C ALA A 337 -0.14 6.78 8.09
N ALA A 338 0.43 7.86 8.64
CA ALA A 338 1.60 8.53 8.08
C ALA A 338 2.87 7.69 8.29
N ILE A 339 3.66 7.54 7.23
CA ILE A 339 4.92 6.78 7.20
C ILE A 339 6.13 7.73 7.23
N GLY A 340 5.97 8.97 6.78
CA GLY A 340 7.02 9.99 6.80
C GLY A 340 6.45 11.40 6.97
N GLU A 341 7.33 12.33 7.37
CA GLU A 341 7.07 13.76 7.45
C GLU A 341 8.36 14.56 7.29
N ALA A 342 8.32 15.71 6.61
CA ALA A 342 9.49 16.55 6.38
C ALA A 342 9.16 18.05 6.42
N PHE A 343 10.14 18.85 6.83
CA PHE A 343 10.06 20.30 6.67
C PHE A 343 10.33 20.69 5.23
N ARG A 344 9.38 21.41 4.64
CA ARG A 344 9.44 21.85 3.25
C ARG A 344 9.84 23.33 3.16
N PRO A 345 10.75 23.71 2.25
CA PRO A 345 11.09 25.10 1.99
C PRO A 345 9.92 25.83 1.28
N ASP A 346 9.63 27.06 1.70
CA ASP A 346 8.79 27.98 0.92
C ASP A 346 9.65 29.02 0.19
N ILE A 347 9.51 29.06 -1.12
CA ILE A 347 10.26 29.93 -2.03
C ILE A 347 9.74 31.37 -2.00
N ALA A 348 8.48 31.58 -1.62
CA ALA A 348 7.81 32.88 -1.67
C ALA A 348 8.00 33.73 -0.40
N SER A 349 8.19 33.09 0.74
CA SER A 349 8.01 33.70 2.08
C SER A 349 9.23 33.55 3.00
N ASN A 350 10.36 33.03 2.50
CA ASN A 350 11.58 32.77 3.26
C ASN A 350 11.40 31.90 4.54
N TYR A 351 10.35 31.06 4.60
CA TYR A 351 10.18 30.15 5.74
C TYR A 351 11.33 29.15 5.86
N ALA A 352 11.75 28.86 7.10
CA ALA A 352 12.76 27.86 7.41
C ALA A 352 12.28 26.47 7.01
N GLY A 353 13.15 25.68 6.39
CA GLY A 353 12.82 24.33 5.94
C GLY A 353 13.62 23.86 4.73
N GLY A 354 13.77 22.55 4.61
CA GLY A 354 14.33 21.91 3.42
C GLY A 354 15.84 21.93 3.31
N ILE A 355 16.33 21.61 2.12
CA ILE A 355 17.76 21.49 1.87
C ILE A 355 18.51 22.78 2.20
N CYS A 356 19.71 22.61 2.76
CA CYS A 356 20.64 23.71 3.05
C CYS A 356 20.08 24.82 3.97
N ASP A 357 19.02 24.53 4.73
CA ASP A 357 18.53 25.46 5.75
C ASP A 357 19.56 25.55 6.89
N PRO A 358 19.99 26.77 7.29
CA PRO A 358 21.01 26.93 8.32
C PRO A 358 20.44 26.66 9.72
N THR A 359 21.30 26.18 10.62
CA THR A 359 20.97 26.13 12.04
C THR A 359 20.69 27.53 12.58
N ILE A 360 19.55 27.71 13.23
CA ILE A 360 19.17 28.95 13.89
C ILE A 360 19.58 28.85 15.35
N SER A 361 20.64 29.57 15.73
CA SER A 361 21.07 29.71 17.12
C SER A 361 20.33 30.87 17.76
N ASN A 362 19.53 30.60 18.80
CA ASN A 362 18.91 31.65 19.61
C ASN A 362 19.82 31.96 20.80
N LEU A 363 20.08 33.24 21.07
CA LEU A 363 21.14 33.71 22.00
C LEU A 363 20.97 33.30 23.47
N GLU A 364 19.89 32.61 23.85
CA GLU A 364 19.63 32.26 25.25
C GLU A 364 19.23 30.81 25.57
N GLU A 365 18.98 29.88 24.62
CA GLU A 365 18.61 28.51 25.08
C GLU A 365 18.90 27.31 24.15
N PHE A 366 18.61 27.31 22.84
CA PHE A 366 18.85 26.12 21.97
C PHE A 366 19.11 26.45 20.48
N ASP A 367 19.89 25.59 19.81
CA ASP A 367 20.06 25.53 18.35
C ASP A 367 18.86 24.80 17.70
N MET A 368 18.29 25.38 16.64
CA MET A 368 17.16 24.80 15.90
C MET A 368 17.52 24.47 14.45
N ASN A 369 17.12 23.30 13.97
CA ASN A 369 17.38 22.83 12.60
C ASN A 369 16.07 22.53 11.86
N PHE A 370 15.94 23.01 10.62
CA PHE A 370 14.76 22.77 9.77
C PHE A 370 15.08 22.05 8.45
N ASN A 371 16.34 21.66 8.23
CA ASN A 371 16.75 20.77 7.15
C ASN A 371 16.43 19.29 7.45
N LEU A 372 15.23 19.01 7.97
CA LEU A 372 14.90 17.73 8.60
C LEU A 372 13.75 16.98 7.93
N ALA A 373 13.88 15.66 7.90
CA ALA A 373 12.83 14.71 7.56
C ALA A 373 12.81 13.53 8.54
N SER A 374 11.68 12.83 8.64
CA SER A 374 11.49 11.66 9.50
C SER A 374 10.72 10.57 8.77
N VAL A 375 11.18 9.33 8.84
CA VAL A 375 10.53 8.15 8.25
C VAL A 375 10.36 7.07 9.31
N ASN A 376 9.12 6.60 9.51
CA ASN A 376 8.81 5.50 10.42
C ASN A 376 8.57 4.22 9.63
N VAL A 377 9.41 3.20 9.82
CA VAL A 377 9.37 1.94 9.06
C VAL A 377 8.41 0.90 9.66
N ARG A 378 7.44 1.36 10.45
CA ARG A 378 6.45 0.52 11.14
C ARG A 378 5.06 1.15 11.02
N LEU A 379 4.04 0.33 10.75
CA LEU A 379 2.65 0.76 10.88
C LEU A 379 1.85 -0.22 11.74
N GLY A 380 1.36 0.25 12.88
CA GLY A 380 0.56 -0.53 13.83
C GLY A 380 1.31 -1.74 14.45
N GLU A 381 1.14 -2.93 13.86
CA GLU A 381 1.66 -4.21 14.36
C GLU A 381 3.20 -4.24 14.49
N LYS A 382 3.74 -5.24 15.20
CA LYS A 382 5.19 -5.43 15.42
C LYS A 382 5.90 -6.03 14.20
N GLN A 383 5.69 -5.48 13.01
CA GLN A 383 6.36 -5.92 11.77
C GLN A 383 6.99 -4.73 11.03
N LEU A 384 8.19 -4.93 10.48
CA LEU A 384 8.84 -3.98 9.57
C LEU A 384 8.04 -3.88 8.26
N LEU A 385 7.86 -2.68 7.74
CA LEU A 385 7.26 -2.48 6.43
C LEU A 385 8.14 -3.11 5.33
N PRO A 386 7.56 -3.56 4.19
CA PRO A 386 8.33 -4.10 3.08
C PRO A 386 9.42 -3.13 2.62
N LEU A 387 10.61 -3.66 2.31
CA LEU A 387 11.76 -2.87 1.90
C LEU A 387 11.43 -1.89 0.76
N GLY A 388 10.72 -2.34 -0.27
CA GLY A 388 10.36 -1.47 -1.40
C GLY A 388 9.55 -0.23 -0.99
N LEU A 389 8.70 -0.35 0.03
CA LEU A 389 7.90 0.76 0.53
C LEU A 389 8.74 1.74 1.36
N THR A 390 9.62 1.24 2.23
CA THR A 390 10.46 2.11 3.06
C THR A 390 11.47 2.89 2.22
N LEU A 391 12.01 2.25 1.16
CA LEU A 391 12.88 2.91 0.19
C LEU A 391 12.16 4.07 -0.50
N LEU A 392 10.95 3.88 -1.02
CA LEU A 392 10.21 4.94 -1.70
C LEU A 392 9.71 6.04 -0.76
N ALA A 393 9.29 5.69 0.46
CA ALA A 393 8.93 6.68 1.49
C ALA A 393 10.12 7.58 1.82
N PHE A 394 11.33 7.01 1.93
CA PHE A 394 12.55 7.79 2.15
C PHE A 394 12.81 8.79 1.01
N VAL A 395 12.63 8.38 -0.26
CA VAL A 395 12.80 9.30 -1.41
C VAL A 395 11.70 10.35 -1.47
N HIS A 396 10.46 10.00 -1.09
CA HIS A 396 9.33 10.93 -0.99
C HIS A 396 9.62 12.07 -0.01
N GLU A 397 10.11 11.75 1.20
CA GLU A 397 10.44 12.77 2.19
C GLU A 397 11.64 13.64 1.77
N ILE A 398 12.64 13.07 1.08
CA ILE A 398 13.69 13.89 0.43
C ILE A 398 13.06 14.82 -0.60
N GLY A 399 12.07 14.36 -1.38
CA GLY A 399 11.30 15.19 -2.32
C GLY A 399 10.68 16.43 -1.66
N HIS A 400 10.09 16.27 -0.48
CA HIS A 400 9.61 17.38 0.35
C HIS A 400 10.75 18.29 0.84
N GLY A 401 11.89 17.73 1.26
CA GLY A 401 13.08 18.51 1.61
C GLY A 401 13.60 19.38 0.45
N PHE A 402 13.44 18.92 -0.79
CA PHE A 402 13.73 19.68 -2.01
C PHE A 402 12.57 20.60 -2.46
N GLY A 403 11.47 20.68 -1.71
CA GLY A 403 10.38 21.64 -1.95
C GLY A 403 9.16 21.11 -2.69
N SER A 404 9.14 19.85 -3.13
CA SER A 404 7.93 19.32 -3.77
C SER A 404 6.75 19.33 -2.80
N GLU A 405 5.59 19.74 -3.27
CA GLU A 405 4.32 19.42 -2.61
C GLU A 405 3.85 18.02 -3.05
N HIS A 406 2.71 17.59 -2.51
CA HIS A 406 2.02 16.43 -3.06
C HIS A 406 1.46 16.73 -4.45
N ASP A 407 1.51 15.72 -5.32
CA ASP A 407 0.86 15.79 -6.63
C ASP A 407 -0.66 15.85 -6.47
N ASP A 408 -1.29 16.91 -6.99
CA ASP A 408 -2.74 17.08 -6.95
C ASP A 408 -3.44 15.93 -7.69
N PRO A 409 -4.26 15.10 -7.01
CA PRO A 409 -5.00 14.00 -7.64
C PRO A 409 -5.95 14.44 -8.76
N GLY A 410 -6.39 15.70 -8.75
CA GLY A 410 -7.22 16.32 -9.79
C GLY A 410 -6.44 16.78 -11.02
N TYR A 411 -5.13 16.99 -10.90
CA TYR A 411 -4.30 17.54 -11.98
C TYR A 411 -3.57 16.45 -12.76
N LYS A 412 -4.15 16.04 -13.90
CA LYS A 412 -3.68 14.89 -14.69
C LYS A 412 -2.22 14.90 -15.13
N PRO A 413 -1.60 16.04 -15.49
CA PRO A 413 -0.19 16.05 -15.87
C PRO A 413 0.76 15.57 -14.77
N CYS A 414 0.39 15.76 -13.50
CA CYS A 414 1.19 15.37 -12.34
C CYS A 414 0.55 14.25 -11.53
N SER A 415 -0.69 13.88 -11.82
CA SER A 415 -1.37 12.73 -11.25
C SER A 415 -2.17 11.99 -12.34
N PRO A 416 -1.47 11.30 -13.26
CA PRO A 416 -2.09 10.64 -14.41
C PRO A 416 -3.03 9.52 -13.98
N ASP A 417 -3.83 8.98 -14.90
CA ASP A 417 -4.77 7.91 -14.55
C ASP A 417 -4.08 6.64 -14.04
N LYS A 418 -4.82 5.81 -13.29
CA LYS A 418 -4.31 4.57 -12.67
C LYS A 418 -3.59 3.64 -13.65
N SER A 419 -3.98 3.65 -14.93
CA SER A 419 -3.36 2.86 -16.00
C SER A 419 -1.92 3.28 -16.34
N VAL A 420 -1.52 4.51 -16.03
CA VAL A 420 -0.17 5.06 -16.29
C VAL A 420 0.73 4.94 -15.05
N GLY A 421 0.11 4.85 -13.87
CA GLY A 421 0.78 4.88 -12.57
C GLY A 421 0.96 6.32 -12.05
N LYS A 422 0.72 6.53 -10.76
CA LYS A 422 0.86 7.80 -10.04
C LYS A 422 2.33 8.06 -9.69
N TYR A 423 2.79 9.29 -9.80
CA TYR A 423 4.18 9.65 -9.47
C TYR A 423 4.50 9.54 -7.97
N LEU A 424 5.79 9.63 -7.66
CA LEU A 424 6.33 9.41 -6.30
C LEU A 424 5.70 10.32 -5.23
N MET A 425 5.33 11.56 -5.59
CA MET A 425 4.80 12.56 -4.65
C MET A 425 3.27 12.50 -4.49
N HIS A 426 2.63 11.41 -4.86
CA HIS A 426 1.20 11.22 -4.62
C HIS A 426 0.87 11.25 -3.10
N PRO A 427 -0.20 11.93 -2.66
CA PRO A 427 -0.50 12.16 -1.23
C PRO A 427 -0.94 10.92 -0.43
N LYS A 428 -1.25 9.82 -1.12
CA LYS A 428 -1.61 8.55 -0.48
C LYS A 428 -0.57 7.50 -0.83
N THR A 429 -0.22 6.67 0.15
CA THR A 429 0.51 5.42 -0.10
C THR A 429 -0.35 4.52 -1.00
N LEU A 430 0.16 4.25 -2.20
CA LEU A 430 -0.51 3.40 -3.18
C LEU A 430 0.14 2.02 -3.21
N PRO A 431 -0.58 0.98 -3.63
CA PRO A 431 0.06 -0.25 -4.09
C PRO A 431 1.09 0.11 -5.16
N LEU A 432 2.32 -0.42 -5.08
CA LEU A 432 3.39 0.12 -5.93
C LEU A 432 3.22 -0.20 -7.43
N HIS A 433 2.33 -1.13 -7.83
CA HIS A 433 1.96 -1.27 -9.25
C HIS A 433 1.20 -0.05 -9.80
N GLU A 434 0.60 0.74 -8.91
CA GLU A 434 -0.07 2.01 -9.23
C GLU A 434 0.87 3.19 -8.99
N GLN A 435 2.12 2.96 -8.59
CA GLN A 435 3.10 4.00 -8.27
C GLN A 435 4.33 3.92 -9.17
N ARG A 436 4.76 5.08 -9.61
CA ARG A 436 5.97 5.30 -10.39
C ARG A 436 7.07 5.82 -9.46
N PRO A 437 8.31 5.33 -9.60
CA PRO A 437 9.43 5.80 -8.78
C PRO A 437 9.90 7.21 -9.20
N GLU A 438 9.41 7.75 -10.33
CA GLU A 438 9.80 9.06 -10.82
C GLU A 438 9.03 10.22 -10.14
N PHE A 439 9.69 11.37 -10.05
CA PHE A 439 9.03 12.64 -9.72
C PHE A 439 8.20 13.17 -10.89
N SER A 440 7.04 13.74 -10.58
CA SER A 440 6.16 14.34 -11.59
C SER A 440 6.78 15.61 -12.20
N PRO A 441 6.27 16.09 -13.34
CA PRO A 441 6.66 17.39 -13.89
C PRO A 441 6.44 18.55 -12.89
N CYS A 442 5.39 18.49 -12.06
CA CYS A 442 5.12 19.49 -11.04
C CYS A 442 6.17 19.49 -9.94
N SER A 443 6.46 18.31 -9.39
CA SER A 443 7.50 18.14 -8.36
C SER A 443 8.83 18.68 -8.85
N ARG A 444 9.23 18.26 -10.05
CA ARG A 444 10.53 18.64 -10.66
C ARG A 444 10.65 20.14 -10.89
N LYS A 445 9.59 20.79 -11.35
CA LYS A 445 9.55 22.24 -11.54
C LYS A 445 9.88 22.98 -10.24
N VAL A 446 9.19 22.63 -9.15
CA VAL A 446 9.39 23.27 -7.83
C VAL A 446 10.76 22.93 -7.26
N MET A 447 11.16 21.65 -7.32
CA MET A 447 12.48 21.20 -6.86
C MET A 447 13.60 21.94 -7.59
N SER A 448 13.48 22.16 -8.91
CA SER A 448 14.47 22.94 -9.66
C SER A 448 14.64 24.35 -9.10
N GLN A 449 13.55 25.01 -8.68
CA GLN A 449 13.61 26.36 -8.14
C GLN A 449 14.25 26.38 -6.75
N VAL A 450 13.96 25.38 -5.91
CA VAL A 450 14.60 25.25 -4.59
C VAL A 450 16.08 24.94 -4.73
N ILE A 451 16.48 24.02 -5.60
CA ILE A 451 17.88 23.75 -5.88
C ILE A 451 18.60 25.04 -6.28
N ARG A 452 17.97 25.87 -7.12
CA ARG A 452 18.56 27.14 -7.56
C ARG A 452 18.77 28.16 -6.45
N LYS A 453 17.74 28.33 -5.61
CA LYS A 453 17.66 29.40 -4.62
C LYS A 453 18.24 29.01 -3.25
N ARG A 454 18.14 27.74 -2.87
CA ARG A 454 18.53 27.22 -1.56
C ARG A 454 19.70 26.25 -1.61
N GLY A 455 20.02 25.64 -2.75
CA GLY A 455 21.06 24.60 -2.90
C GLY A 455 22.52 25.04 -2.69
N SER A 456 22.79 26.14 -2.00
CA SER A 456 24.15 26.67 -1.82
C SER A 456 25.11 25.75 -1.05
N CYS A 457 24.58 24.81 -0.27
CA CYS A 457 25.37 23.80 0.44
C CYS A 457 25.70 22.56 -0.41
N LEU A 458 25.15 22.45 -1.63
CA LEU A 458 25.43 21.35 -2.53
C LEU A 458 26.88 21.45 -3.01
N LYS A 459 27.64 20.37 -2.87
CA LYS A 459 29.08 20.36 -3.16
C LYS A 459 29.35 19.76 -4.52
N ALA A 460 30.15 20.45 -5.33
CA ALA A 460 30.79 19.82 -6.48
C ALA A 460 32.02 19.06 -5.98
N THR A 461 32.04 17.74 -6.13
CA THR A 461 33.19 16.91 -5.77
C THR A 461 34.11 16.68 -6.96
N VAL A 462 35.29 16.12 -6.71
CA VAL A 462 36.23 15.67 -7.75
C VAL A 462 35.68 14.38 -8.34
N ALA A 463 35.75 14.25 -9.67
CA ALA A 463 35.35 13.05 -10.40
C ALA A 463 36.01 11.80 -9.81
N THR A 464 35.24 10.74 -9.60
CA THR A 464 35.75 9.48 -9.05
C THR A 464 35.61 8.37 -10.07
N CYS A 465 36.67 8.17 -10.83
CA CYS A 465 36.74 7.12 -11.83
C CYS A 465 36.52 5.72 -11.23
N GLY A 466 35.51 5.01 -11.73
CA GLY A 466 35.15 3.65 -11.33
C GLY A 466 33.86 3.54 -10.55
N ASN A 467 33.17 4.67 -10.31
CA ASN A 467 31.85 4.70 -9.67
C ASN A 467 30.71 4.50 -10.68
N GLY A 468 31.04 4.32 -11.97
CA GLY A 468 30.12 4.03 -13.06
C GLY A 468 29.39 5.27 -13.58
N ILE A 469 29.89 6.48 -13.30
CA ILE A 469 29.30 7.76 -13.69
C ILE A 469 30.40 8.63 -14.27
N ARG A 470 30.23 9.06 -15.53
CA ARG A 470 31.19 9.93 -16.21
C ARG A 470 31.21 11.32 -15.57
N GLU A 471 32.23 11.60 -14.78
CA GLU A 471 32.41 12.83 -14.02
C GLU A 471 33.64 13.64 -14.50
N GLY A 472 33.72 14.92 -14.13
CA GLY A 472 34.69 15.91 -14.63
C GLY A 472 36.06 15.42 -15.14
N GLY A 473 36.24 15.48 -16.47
CA GLY A 473 37.48 15.11 -17.17
C GLY A 473 37.51 13.68 -17.70
N GLU A 474 36.58 12.84 -17.28
CA GLU A 474 36.37 11.49 -17.80
C GLU A 474 35.62 11.52 -19.13
N GLU A 475 36.04 10.66 -20.06
CA GLU A 475 35.35 10.48 -21.35
C GLU A 475 34.26 9.41 -21.25
N CYS A 476 34.36 8.53 -20.25
CA CYS A 476 33.40 7.49 -19.89
C CYS A 476 33.72 6.92 -18.51
N ASP A 477 32.76 6.27 -17.82
CA ASP A 477 33.09 5.50 -16.60
C ASP A 477 32.29 4.21 -16.57
N CYS A 478 32.94 3.11 -16.93
CA CYS A 478 32.34 1.78 -16.98
C CYS A 478 32.60 0.95 -15.71
N GLY A 479 33.15 1.54 -14.65
CA GLY A 479 33.58 0.83 -13.46
C GLY A 479 34.90 0.07 -13.66
N TRP A 480 35.05 -1.04 -12.95
CA TRP A 480 36.26 -1.86 -12.90
C TRP A 480 36.34 -2.84 -14.07
N THR A 481 37.52 -3.40 -14.33
CA THR A 481 37.85 -4.20 -15.53
C THR A 481 36.88 -5.34 -15.78
N THR A 482 36.41 -6.01 -14.73
CA THR A 482 35.51 -7.17 -14.84
C THR A 482 34.07 -6.79 -15.21
N ILE A 483 33.61 -5.59 -14.84
CA ILE A 483 32.31 -5.02 -15.25
C ILE A 483 32.42 -4.36 -16.60
N CYS A 484 33.43 -3.52 -16.74
CA CYS A 484 33.56 -2.57 -17.83
C CYS A 484 33.52 -3.29 -19.18
N ASN A 485 34.28 -4.38 -19.30
CA ASN A 485 34.30 -5.19 -20.52
C ASN A 485 32.94 -5.82 -20.88
N LEU A 486 32.03 -5.97 -19.91
CA LEU A 486 30.68 -6.53 -20.12
C LEU A 486 29.65 -5.45 -20.47
N ILE A 487 29.72 -4.29 -19.81
CA ILE A 487 28.70 -3.23 -19.95
C ILE A 487 29.06 -2.21 -21.03
N ASP A 488 30.36 -1.98 -21.24
CA ASP A 488 30.89 -0.97 -22.13
C ASP A 488 32.33 -1.26 -22.54
N HIS A 489 32.49 -2.03 -23.61
CA HIS A 489 33.81 -2.34 -24.16
C HIS A 489 34.50 -1.15 -24.82
N CYS A 490 33.83 -0.01 -24.97
CA CYS A 490 34.38 1.22 -25.55
C CYS A 490 35.06 2.11 -24.51
N CYS A 491 34.98 1.74 -23.22
CA CYS A 491 35.56 2.50 -22.13
C CYS A 491 36.73 1.74 -21.48
N ASN A 492 37.73 2.49 -20.99
CA ASN A 492 38.79 1.97 -20.16
C ASN A 492 38.31 1.86 -18.71
N PRO A 493 38.48 0.70 -18.06
CA PRO A 493 38.09 0.53 -16.67
C PRO A 493 38.96 1.35 -15.70
N SER A 494 38.45 1.61 -14.50
CA SER A 494 39.14 2.40 -13.49
C SER A 494 40.47 1.82 -13.03
N ASP A 495 40.57 0.48 -13.01
CA ASP A 495 41.75 -0.29 -12.65
C ASP A 495 42.57 -0.75 -13.86
N VAL A 496 42.43 -0.09 -15.01
CA VAL A 496 43.22 -0.40 -16.21
C VAL A 496 44.72 -0.22 -15.93
N GLU A 497 45.53 -1.20 -16.33
CA GLU A 497 46.99 -1.10 -16.22
C GLU A 497 47.57 -0.18 -17.31
N PHE A 498 48.67 0.49 -16.98
CA PHE A 498 49.41 1.36 -17.90
C PHE A 498 49.78 0.61 -19.20
N PRO A 499 49.59 1.19 -20.40
CA PRO A 499 49.43 2.62 -20.71
C PRO A 499 47.98 3.14 -20.71
N GLY A 500 47.00 2.32 -20.35
CA GLY A 500 45.60 2.77 -20.27
C GLY A 500 45.42 3.83 -19.17
N VAL A 501 44.54 4.79 -19.42
CA VAL A 501 44.08 5.75 -18.40
C VAL A 501 42.63 5.37 -18.06
N GLY A 502 42.34 5.14 -16.79
CA GLY A 502 40.99 4.78 -16.37
C GLY A 502 39.97 5.86 -16.77
N CYS A 503 38.75 5.44 -17.11
CA CYS A 503 37.65 6.35 -17.45
C CYS A 503 37.90 7.23 -18.70
N THR A 504 38.65 6.68 -19.64
CA THR A 504 38.86 7.25 -20.99
C THR A 504 38.38 6.29 -22.06
N LEU A 505 38.14 6.76 -23.28
CA LEU A 505 37.72 5.89 -24.37
C LEU A 505 38.83 4.88 -24.73
N LYS A 506 38.42 3.65 -25.01
CA LYS A 506 39.31 2.53 -25.23
C LYS A 506 39.86 2.54 -26.66
N GLY A 507 41.11 2.97 -26.81
CA GLY A 507 41.86 2.95 -28.07
C GLY A 507 41.52 4.11 -29.01
N ASP A 508 42.40 4.36 -29.98
CA ASP A 508 42.37 5.58 -30.82
C ASP A 508 41.17 5.70 -31.77
N ASN A 509 40.47 4.59 -32.04
CA ASN A 509 39.32 4.56 -32.95
C ASN A 509 37.97 4.71 -32.23
N SER A 510 37.96 4.73 -30.89
CA SER A 510 36.75 4.90 -30.10
C SER A 510 36.41 6.38 -30.00
N VAL A 511 35.28 6.77 -30.58
CA VAL A 511 34.80 8.18 -30.62
C VAL A 511 33.72 8.41 -29.57
N CYS A 512 33.09 7.36 -29.06
CA CYS A 512 32.05 7.42 -28.06
C CYS A 512 31.92 6.13 -27.25
N SER A 513 31.18 6.19 -26.15
CA SER A 513 30.78 5.04 -25.35
C SER A 513 29.27 4.77 -25.49
N PRO A 514 28.83 3.53 -25.78
CA PRO A 514 27.42 3.13 -25.77
C PRO A 514 26.74 3.25 -24.41
N LYS A 515 27.50 3.27 -23.31
CA LYS A 515 26.96 3.49 -21.96
C LYS A 515 26.69 4.96 -21.69
N GLU A 516 27.52 5.84 -22.25
CA GLU A 516 27.46 7.29 -21.98
C GLU A 516 26.68 8.09 -23.02
N SER A 517 26.48 7.54 -24.23
CA SER A 517 25.96 8.29 -25.37
C SER A 517 24.90 7.49 -26.16
N ASP A 518 23.67 8.02 -26.21
CA ASP A 518 22.49 7.36 -26.80
C ASP A 518 22.62 7.07 -28.31
N CYS A 519 23.41 7.87 -29.03
CA CYS A 519 23.68 7.70 -30.46
C CYS A 519 25.04 7.03 -30.73
N CYS A 520 25.59 6.28 -29.76
CA CYS A 520 26.81 5.52 -29.96
C CYS A 520 26.51 4.06 -30.34
N THR A 521 27.19 3.57 -31.37
CA THR A 521 27.06 2.18 -31.82
C THR A 521 27.94 1.24 -30.99
N LYS A 522 27.64 -0.06 -31.05
CA LYS A 522 28.48 -1.12 -30.45
C LYS A 522 29.90 -1.22 -31.04
N ASN A 523 30.26 -0.42 -32.04
CA ASN A 523 31.62 -0.35 -32.56
C ASN A 523 32.37 0.90 -32.06
N CYS A 524 31.85 1.56 -31.02
CA CYS A 524 32.43 2.78 -30.44
C CYS A 524 32.45 3.99 -31.40
N THR A 525 31.60 3.97 -32.43
CA THR A 525 31.45 5.06 -33.41
C THR A 525 30.04 5.66 -33.37
N VAL A 526 29.92 6.91 -33.81
CA VAL A 526 28.63 7.59 -33.97
C VAL A 526 27.69 6.81 -34.86
N ASN A 527 26.42 6.73 -34.48
CA ASN A 527 25.37 6.12 -35.26
C ASN A 527 25.01 7.03 -36.45
N THR A 528 25.38 6.61 -37.65
CA THR A 528 25.13 7.37 -38.90
C THR A 528 23.69 7.27 -39.39
N ASN A 529 22.86 6.39 -38.80
CA ASN A 529 21.47 6.24 -39.18
C ASN A 529 20.62 7.37 -38.59
N LYS A 530 20.23 8.31 -39.45
CA LYS A 530 19.39 9.47 -39.07
C LYS A 530 17.96 9.11 -38.69
N ASN A 531 17.54 7.87 -38.91
CA ASN A 531 16.24 7.35 -38.49
C ASN A 531 16.32 6.55 -37.18
N TYR A 532 17.50 6.47 -36.56
CA TYR A 532 17.63 5.82 -35.26
C TYR A 532 17.11 6.74 -34.16
N GLN A 533 15.98 6.36 -33.57
CA GLN A 533 15.36 7.10 -32.48
C GLN A 533 16.17 6.94 -31.20
N CYS A 534 16.84 8.01 -30.77
CA CYS A 534 17.66 8.02 -29.56
C CYS A 534 16.90 8.52 -28.33
N TYR A 535 15.80 9.25 -28.52
CA TYR A 535 14.96 9.74 -27.44
C TYR A 535 13.48 9.71 -27.81
N SER A 536 12.66 9.34 -26.84
CA SER A 536 11.21 9.45 -26.87
C SER A 536 10.73 9.94 -25.52
N SER A 537 9.88 10.96 -25.48
CA SER A 537 9.16 11.27 -24.25
C SER A 537 8.15 10.17 -23.90
N VAL A 538 7.76 10.08 -22.62
CA VAL A 538 6.72 9.15 -22.14
C VAL A 538 5.36 9.44 -22.79
N SER A 539 5.09 10.71 -23.07
CA SER A 539 3.91 11.15 -23.84
C SER A 539 4.08 10.99 -25.35
N LYS A 540 5.30 10.69 -25.83
CA LYS A 540 5.73 10.62 -27.24
C LYS A 540 5.55 11.89 -28.08
N CYS A 541 5.09 13.00 -27.50
CA CYS A 541 5.02 14.30 -28.18
C CYS A 541 6.39 14.90 -28.54
N PHE A 542 7.46 14.40 -27.93
CA PHE A 542 8.82 14.78 -28.28
C PHE A 542 9.61 13.54 -28.68
N THR A 543 10.12 13.55 -29.91
CA THR A 543 11.03 12.53 -30.42
C THR A 543 12.33 13.19 -30.82
N SER A 544 13.41 12.42 -30.75
CA SER A 544 14.69 12.83 -31.29
C SER A 544 15.36 11.64 -31.94
N PHE A 545 15.98 11.91 -33.08
CA PHE A 545 16.71 10.93 -33.87
C PHE A 545 18.16 11.36 -33.94
N CYS A 546 19.06 10.39 -34.04
CA CYS A 546 20.47 10.69 -34.22
C CYS A 546 20.68 11.56 -35.46
N ASP A 547 21.53 12.57 -35.39
CA ASP A 547 21.83 13.46 -36.51
C ASP A 547 22.84 12.86 -37.51
N GLY A 548 23.43 11.71 -37.15
CA GLY A 548 24.43 10.99 -37.93
C GLY A 548 25.86 11.49 -37.74
N VAL A 549 26.08 12.50 -36.91
CA VAL A 549 27.38 13.19 -36.74
C VAL A 549 27.80 13.35 -35.28
N SER A 550 26.84 13.37 -34.35
CA SER A 550 27.05 13.47 -32.91
C SER A 550 26.72 12.14 -32.20
N PRO A 551 27.54 11.71 -31.22
CA PRO A 551 27.18 10.59 -30.35
C PRO A 551 26.09 10.95 -29.33
N GLU A 552 25.86 12.24 -29.08
CA GLU A 552 24.80 12.73 -28.21
C GLU A 552 23.48 12.82 -28.97
N CYS A 553 22.39 12.40 -28.33
CA CYS A 553 21.05 12.57 -28.88
C CYS A 553 20.73 14.08 -29.04
N PRO A 554 20.34 14.54 -30.24
CA PRO A 554 19.96 15.93 -30.47
C PRO A 554 18.78 16.36 -29.59
N LYS A 555 18.57 17.67 -29.43
CA LYS A 555 17.40 18.20 -28.72
C LYS A 555 16.13 17.69 -29.39
N ALA A 556 15.28 17.05 -28.61
CA ALA A 556 14.02 16.52 -29.10
C ALA A 556 13.14 17.65 -29.66
N GLN A 557 12.54 17.38 -30.81
CA GLN A 557 11.61 18.29 -31.48
C GLN A 557 10.19 17.77 -31.30
N GLU A 558 9.22 18.69 -31.37
CA GLU A 558 7.82 18.32 -31.31
C GLU A 558 7.46 17.52 -32.56
N ASP A 559 6.98 16.30 -32.36
CA ASP A 559 6.65 15.41 -33.48
C ASP A 559 5.30 15.81 -34.07
N ILE A 560 5.34 16.63 -35.12
CA ILE A 560 4.14 17.17 -35.79
C ILE A 560 3.56 16.14 -36.79
N LEU A 561 4.34 15.13 -37.19
CA LEU A 561 4.06 14.30 -38.36
C LEU A 561 3.80 12.82 -38.05
N ASP A 562 4.02 12.36 -36.82
CA ASP A 562 3.64 11.00 -36.45
C ASP A 562 2.73 10.97 -35.22
N TYR A 563 1.71 10.14 -35.30
CA TYR A 563 0.72 9.92 -34.25
C TYR A 563 1.42 9.61 -32.93
N SER A 564 1.30 10.43 -31.87
CA SER A 564 1.43 9.91 -30.49
C SER A 564 1.08 10.92 -29.38
N CYS A 565 -0.20 11.14 -29.18
CA CYS A 565 -0.79 10.77 -27.89
C CYS A 565 -1.26 9.32 -28.07
N HIS A 566 -0.98 8.37 -27.17
CA HIS A 566 -1.52 7.00 -27.28
C HIS A 566 -3.07 6.91 -27.28
N VAL A 567 -3.76 8.05 -27.32
CA VAL A 567 -5.21 8.25 -27.26
C VAL A 567 -5.66 8.89 -28.57
N LYS A 568 -6.50 8.20 -29.36
CA LYS A 568 -7.06 8.67 -30.66
C LYS A 568 -7.98 9.92 -30.58
N GLU A 569 -8.02 10.57 -29.41
CA GLU A 569 -8.93 11.66 -29.04
C GLU A 569 -8.18 13.00 -28.84
N LEU A 570 -6.85 13.00 -28.78
CA LEU A 570 -6.03 14.17 -28.39
C LEU A 570 -4.90 14.45 -29.38
N VAL A 571 -4.43 15.69 -29.40
CA VAL A 571 -3.27 16.17 -30.18
C VAL A 571 -2.18 16.75 -29.26
N CYS A 572 -0.93 16.72 -29.73
CA CYS A 572 0.19 17.38 -29.08
C CYS A 572 0.17 18.88 -29.39
N LYS A 573 0.42 19.70 -28.37
CA LYS A 573 0.62 21.14 -28.51
C LYS A 573 1.58 21.62 -27.43
N ASP A 574 2.60 22.37 -27.83
CA ASP A 574 3.68 22.85 -26.95
C ASP A 574 4.35 21.70 -26.17
N GLY A 575 4.36 20.49 -26.73
CA GLY A 575 4.98 19.32 -26.12
C GLY A 575 4.13 18.54 -25.13
N GLU A 576 2.90 18.97 -24.87
CA GLU A 576 1.96 18.30 -23.97
C GLU A 576 0.86 17.56 -24.74
N CYS A 577 0.54 16.36 -24.26
CA CYS A 577 -0.52 15.52 -24.80
C CYS A 577 -1.83 15.79 -24.04
N GLY A 578 -2.72 16.60 -24.62
CA GLY A 578 -3.93 17.02 -23.89
C GLY A 578 -4.92 17.90 -24.62
N GLU A 579 -4.58 18.39 -25.81
CA GLU A 579 -5.45 19.30 -26.55
C GLU A 579 -6.41 18.56 -27.47
N SER A 580 -7.59 19.15 -27.68
CA SER A 580 -8.58 18.61 -28.61
C SER A 580 -8.10 18.79 -30.06
N PRO A 581 -8.37 17.85 -30.98
CA PRO A 581 -8.12 18.05 -32.42
C PRO A 581 -8.73 19.35 -32.97
N CYS A 582 -9.81 19.85 -32.37
CA CYS A 582 -10.43 21.13 -32.75
C CYS A 582 -9.52 22.34 -32.55
N SER A 583 -8.55 22.26 -31.63
CA SER A 583 -7.58 23.32 -31.34
C SER A 583 -6.65 23.60 -32.53
N LEU A 584 -6.43 22.63 -33.43
CA LEU A 584 -5.64 22.79 -34.66
C LEU A 584 -6.19 23.89 -35.58
N LYS A 585 -7.50 24.15 -35.52
CA LYS A 585 -8.18 25.26 -36.23
C LYS A 585 -8.68 26.35 -35.28
N SER A 586 -8.18 26.38 -34.03
CA SER A 586 -8.64 27.31 -32.99
C SER A 586 -10.15 27.23 -32.70
N LEU A 587 -10.73 26.04 -32.80
CA LEU A 587 -12.15 25.78 -32.54
C LEU A 587 -12.31 25.07 -31.19
N PRO A 588 -13.39 25.35 -30.42
CA PRO A 588 -13.70 24.61 -29.21
C PRO A 588 -14.36 23.26 -29.53
N GLU A 589 -14.03 22.22 -28.77
CA GLU A 589 -14.70 20.91 -28.84
C GLU A 589 -16.16 21.01 -28.37
N CYS A 590 -17.03 20.20 -28.94
CA CYS A 590 -18.39 20.02 -28.45
C CYS A 590 -18.96 18.64 -28.79
N ASN A 591 -20.10 18.27 -28.20
CA ASN A 591 -20.72 16.97 -28.43
C ASN A 591 -21.55 16.98 -29.72
N CYS A 592 -21.35 15.98 -30.58
CA CYS A 592 -22.23 15.72 -31.72
C CYS A 592 -23.62 15.34 -31.18
N THR A 593 -24.66 16.13 -31.50
CA THR A 593 -26.04 15.91 -31.01
C THR A 593 -27.03 15.59 -32.11
N SER A 594 -26.56 15.61 -33.37
CA SER A 594 -27.36 15.45 -34.59
C SER A 594 -27.61 13.99 -34.97
N ASN A 595 -26.70 13.06 -34.62
CA ASN A 595 -26.77 11.67 -35.06
C ASN A 595 -26.11 10.73 -34.04
N ILE A 596 -26.82 9.68 -33.61
CA ILE A 596 -26.36 8.68 -32.63
C ILE A 596 -25.10 7.94 -33.12
N LEU A 597 -24.89 7.85 -34.43
CA LEU A 597 -23.72 7.22 -35.05
C LEU A 597 -22.44 8.08 -34.92
N GLU A 598 -22.55 9.36 -34.59
CA GLU A 598 -21.44 10.32 -34.52
C GLU A 598 -21.02 10.65 -33.08
N GLU A 599 -21.69 10.10 -32.06
CA GLU A 599 -21.35 10.35 -30.64
C GLU A 599 -19.96 9.82 -30.22
N CYS A 600 -19.36 8.98 -31.06
CA CYS A 600 -18.05 8.38 -30.83
C CYS A 600 -16.93 9.02 -31.67
N VAL A 601 -17.22 10.08 -32.43
CA VAL A 601 -16.22 10.91 -33.13
C VAL A 601 -16.06 12.27 -32.45
N VAL A 602 -14.90 12.91 -32.62
CA VAL A 602 -14.66 14.25 -32.07
C VAL A 602 -15.41 15.30 -32.90
N CYS A 603 -16.16 16.20 -32.26
CA CYS A 603 -16.88 17.31 -32.89
C CYS A 603 -16.33 18.67 -32.48
N CYS A 604 -16.32 19.62 -33.40
CA CYS A 604 -15.91 21.00 -33.17
C CYS A 604 -17.08 21.97 -33.34
N LYS A 605 -17.07 23.04 -32.57
CA LYS A 605 -18.14 24.05 -32.56
C LYS A 605 -17.83 25.17 -33.55
N ILE A 606 -18.68 25.35 -34.55
CA ILE A 606 -18.67 26.49 -35.48
C ILE A 606 -20.03 27.19 -35.42
N ASN A 607 -20.06 28.49 -35.15
CA ASN A 607 -21.28 29.31 -35.17
C ASN A 607 -22.47 28.68 -34.41
N LYS A 608 -22.22 28.14 -33.21
CA LYS A 608 -23.18 27.42 -32.33
C LYS A 608 -23.64 26.04 -32.80
N THR A 609 -23.13 25.54 -33.91
CA THR A 609 -23.41 24.18 -34.42
C THR A 609 -22.21 23.28 -34.16
N CYS A 610 -22.46 22.04 -33.75
CA CYS A 610 -21.43 21.03 -33.54
C CYS A 610 -21.31 20.16 -34.78
N ILE A 611 -20.12 20.15 -35.38
CA ILE A 611 -19.84 19.47 -36.64
C ILE A 611 -18.66 18.51 -36.41
N PRO A 612 -18.72 17.27 -36.90
CA PRO A 612 -17.61 16.32 -36.79
C PRO A 612 -16.29 16.92 -37.31
N ALA A 613 -15.20 16.68 -36.60
CA ALA A 613 -13.89 17.23 -36.93
C ALA A 613 -13.44 16.85 -38.36
N PHE A 614 -13.78 15.63 -38.80
CA PHE A 614 -13.45 15.16 -40.14
C PHE A 614 -14.20 15.92 -41.26
N ASP A 615 -15.45 16.36 -41.02
CA ASP A 615 -16.22 17.18 -41.98
C ASP A 615 -15.62 18.59 -42.13
N LEU A 616 -14.82 19.02 -41.15
CA LEU A 616 -14.06 20.27 -41.19
C LEU A 616 -12.67 20.09 -41.81
N GLY A 617 -12.37 18.90 -42.35
CA GLY A 617 -11.05 18.54 -42.88
C GLY A 617 -9.98 18.43 -41.79
N ILE A 618 -10.36 18.22 -40.52
CA ILE A 618 -9.45 17.91 -39.42
C ILE A 618 -9.33 16.38 -39.35
N LEU A 619 -8.42 15.86 -40.17
CA LEU A 619 -8.08 14.44 -40.25
C LEU A 619 -6.70 14.20 -39.65
N ASN A 620 -6.43 12.97 -39.24
CA ASN A 620 -5.09 12.58 -38.81
C ASN A 620 -4.15 12.33 -40.02
N ALA A 621 -2.85 12.14 -39.76
CA ALA A 621 -1.81 12.09 -40.79
C ALA A 621 -1.96 10.97 -41.85
N ALA A 622 -2.69 9.88 -41.57
CA ALA A 622 -3.07 8.82 -42.51
C ALA A 622 -4.54 8.93 -42.98
N ASN A 623 -5.11 10.14 -43.01
CA ASN A 623 -6.48 10.44 -43.43
C ASN A 623 -7.59 9.74 -42.63
N GLY A 624 -7.30 9.33 -41.39
CA GLY A 624 -8.27 8.74 -40.47
C GLY A 624 -9.00 9.77 -39.59
N VAL A 625 -10.12 9.34 -39.02
CA VAL A 625 -11.01 10.16 -38.17
C VAL A 625 -10.54 10.16 -36.71
N TYR A 626 -10.61 11.31 -36.03
CA TYR A 626 -10.43 11.41 -34.58
C TYR A 626 -11.65 10.87 -33.84
N VAL A 627 -11.44 9.87 -33.00
CA VAL A 627 -12.50 9.12 -32.32
C VAL A 627 -12.30 9.17 -30.81
N HIS A 628 -13.40 9.21 -30.07
CA HIS A 628 -13.35 9.16 -28.62
C HIS A 628 -12.84 7.80 -28.12
N ARG A 629 -12.23 7.77 -26.93
CA ARG A 629 -11.63 6.55 -26.36
C ARG A 629 -12.64 5.40 -26.21
N LYS A 630 -12.15 4.17 -26.41
CA LYS A 630 -12.91 2.92 -26.19
C LYS A 630 -13.53 2.92 -24.80
N GLY A 631 -14.82 2.60 -24.70
CA GLY A 631 -15.54 2.59 -23.42
C GLY A 631 -16.27 3.90 -23.10
N ARG A 632 -16.05 5.00 -23.84
CA ARG A 632 -16.85 6.22 -23.70
C ARG A 632 -18.31 5.86 -23.95
N LYS A 633 -19.16 6.30 -23.04
CA LYS A 633 -20.61 6.07 -23.09
C LYS A 633 -21.19 6.82 -24.28
N CYS A 634 -21.90 6.10 -25.12
CA CYS A 634 -22.64 6.61 -26.28
C CYS A 634 -24.04 6.01 -26.25
N ASP A 635 -24.96 6.53 -27.05
CA ASP A 635 -26.38 6.15 -27.07
C ASP A 635 -26.98 6.30 -25.66
N PHE A 636 -26.88 7.53 -25.12
CA PHE A 636 -27.32 7.88 -23.76
C PHE A 636 -26.71 6.99 -22.64
N GLY A 637 -25.54 6.39 -22.92
CA GLY A 637 -24.78 5.55 -22.01
C GLY A 637 -25.25 4.09 -21.89
N LEU A 638 -26.10 3.65 -22.82
CA LEU A 638 -26.48 2.24 -22.97
C LEU A 638 -25.40 1.42 -23.70
N LYS A 639 -24.63 2.07 -24.58
CA LYS A 639 -23.56 1.46 -25.35
C LYS A 639 -22.22 2.10 -25.04
N HIS A 640 -21.18 1.62 -25.68
CA HIS A 640 -19.85 2.16 -25.56
C HIS A 640 -19.16 2.29 -26.91
N CYS A 641 -18.32 3.31 -27.04
CA CYS A 641 -17.50 3.49 -28.23
C CYS A 641 -16.46 2.36 -28.32
N ASP A 642 -16.30 1.80 -29.52
CA ASP A 642 -15.22 0.86 -29.86
C ASP A 642 -13.97 1.60 -30.35
N VAL A 643 -12.95 0.84 -30.79
CA VAL A 643 -11.68 1.40 -31.28
C VAL A 643 -11.75 2.01 -32.68
N ALA A 644 -12.85 1.79 -33.38
CA ALA A 644 -13.13 2.30 -34.73
C ALA A 644 -14.04 3.54 -34.71
N GLY A 645 -14.54 3.94 -33.53
CA GLY A 645 -15.44 5.08 -33.39
C GLY A 645 -16.91 4.71 -33.57
N ASN A 646 -17.28 3.43 -33.44
CA ASN A 646 -18.68 2.98 -33.49
C ASN A 646 -19.24 2.80 -32.07
N CYS A 647 -20.53 3.06 -31.92
CA CYS A 647 -21.24 2.83 -30.68
C CYS A 647 -21.80 1.39 -30.60
N ILE A 648 -21.15 0.49 -29.82
CA ILE A 648 -21.46 -0.95 -29.76
C ILE A 648 -22.01 -1.40 -28.38
N GLY A 649 -22.77 -2.50 -28.35
CA GLY A 649 -23.29 -3.16 -27.14
C GLY A 649 -22.56 -4.47 -26.82
N GLU A 650 -22.44 -4.83 -25.52
CA GLU A 650 -21.75 -6.06 -25.08
C GLU A 650 -22.49 -7.34 -25.50
N THR A 651 -21.78 -8.26 -26.17
CA THR A 651 -22.16 -9.68 -26.27
C THR A 651 -21.74 -10.41 -24.99
N SER A 652 -22.70 -11.10 -24.37
CA SER A 652 -22.64 -11.74 -23.05
C SER A 652 -21.64 -12.90 -22.91
N GLU A 653 -20.69 -12.80 -21.97
CA GLU A 653 -20.13 -13.94 -21.22
C GLU A 653 -20.34 -13.74 -19.71
N PRO A 654 -20.78 -14.75 -18.94
CA PRO A 654 -21.11 -14.57 -17.52
C PRO A 654 -19.87 -14.71 -16.61
N PRO A 655 -19.75 -13.91 -15.52
CA PRO A 655 -18.63 -13.99 -14.60
C PRO A 655 -18.73 -15.22 -13.68
N ARG A 656 -17.63 -15.98 -13.58
CA ARG A 656 -17.46 -17.06 -12.58
C ARG A 656 -17.43 -16.48 -11.16
N THR A 657 -18.55 -16.56 -10.45
CA THR A 657 -18.65 -16.25 -9.02
C THR A 657 -17.84 -17.24 -8.17
N LYS A 658 -16.71 -16.80 -7.62
CA LYS A 658 -15.97 -17.54 -6.58
C LYS A 658 -16.72 -17.36 -5.25
N ARG A 659 -17.66 -18.27 -4.93
CA ARG A 659 -18.34 -18.33 -3.62
C ARG A 659 -17.30 -18.59 -2.53
N ARG A 660 -16.83 -17.54 -1.84
CA ARG A 660 -16.13 -17.68 -0.55
C ARG A 660 -17.20 -17.76 0.54
N ASN A 661 -17.43 -18.96 1.08
CA ASN A 661 -18.31 -19.18 2.22
C ASN A 661 -17.66 -18.64 3.51
N ILE A 662 -17.74 -17.31 3.70
CA ILE A 662 -17.27 -16.59 4.88
C ILE A 662 -17.91 -17.14 6.17
N LEU A 663 -19.17 -17.59 6.10
CA LEU A 663 -19.85 -18.23 7.23
C LEU A 663 -19.20 -19.55 7.69
N LEU A 664 -18.63 -20.34 6.78
CA LEU A 664 -17.95 -21.59 7.13
C LEU A 664 -16.61 -21.31 7.82
N ILE A 665 -15.91 -20.26 7.38
CA ILE A 665 -14.64 -19.84 7.97
C ILE A 665 -14.86 -19.25 9.37
N ILE A 666 -15.90 -18.43 9.57
CA ILE A 666 -16.24 -17.91 10.90
C ILE A 666 -16.68 -19.05 11.84
N PHE A 667 -17.45 -20.02 11.33
CA PHE A 667 -17.83 -21.19 12.12
C PHE A 667 -16.62 -22.04 12.52
N LEU A 668 -15.67 -22.26 11.59
CA LEU A 668 -14.45 -23.03 11.83
C LEU A 668 -13.44 -22.28 12.72
N THR A 669 -13.32 -20.96 12.61
CA THR A 669 -12.43 -20.16 13.47
C THR A 669 -12.96 -20.07 14.89
N VAL A 670 -14.28 -19.89 15.07
CA VAL A 670 -14.91 -19.94 16.41
C VAL A 670 -14.76 -21.32 17.04
N LEU A 671 -14.94 -22.39 16.26
CA LEU A 671 -14.73 -23.77 16.73
C LEU A 671 -13.25 -24.02 17.10
N PHE A 672 -12.32 -23.45 16.35
CA PHE A 672 -10.88 -23.56 16.59
C PHE A 672 -10.44 -22.79 17.84
N PHE A 673 -10.99 -21.60 18.09
CA PHE A 673 -10.73 -20.83 19.32
C PHE A 673 -11.34 -21.47 20.58
N LEU A 674 -12.42 -22.25 20.44
CA LEU A 674 -13.00 -23.01 21.55
C LEU A 674 -12.20 -24.25 21.94
N ILE A 675 -11.30 -24.74 21.07
CA ILE A 675 -10.59 -26.02 21.27
C ILE A 675 -9.15 -25.84 21.81
N ILE A 676 -8.52 -24.66 21.67
CA ILE A 676 -7.04 -24.52 21.86
C ILE A 676 -6.63 -23.77 23.15
N GLY A 677 -7.56 -23.25 23.96
CA GLY A 677 -7.22 -22.57 25.23
C GLY A 677 -7.07 -23.51 26.43
N GLY A 678 -5.88 -24.07 26.64
CA GLY A 678 -5.57 -25.02 27.71
C GLY A 678 -5.78 -24.51 29.15
N CYS A 679 -6.68 -25.17 29.90
CA CYS A 679 -6.53 -25.54 31.31
C CYS A 679 -7.62 -26.57 31.67
N ALA A 680 -7.25 -27.83 31.91
CA ALA A 680 -8.19 -28.92 32.18
C ALA A 680 -9.05 -28.71 33.46
N ARG A 681 -8.63 -27.83 34.38
CA ARG A 681 -9.42 -27.40 35.55
C ARG A 681 -10.37 -26.23 35.29
N CYS A 682 -10.20 -25.49 34.19
CA CYS A 682 -11.13 -24.42 33.78
C CYS A 682 -12.21 -24.93 32.80
N MET A 683 -11.92 -25.99 32.03
CA MET A 683 -12.85 -26.61 31.07
C MET A 683 -14.14 -27.13 31.70
N THR A 684 -14.17 -27.41 33.01
CA THR A 684 -15.37 -27.86 33.74
C THR A 684 -16.22 -26.72 34.30
N ARG A 685 -15.78 -25.45 34.13
CA ARG A 685 -16.43 -24.26 34.71
C ARG A 685 -17.13 -23.37 33.68
N VAL A 686 -17.07 -23.69 32.39
CA VAL A 686 -17.63 -22.86 31.32
C VAL A 686 -19.07 -23.30 30.98
N PRO A 687 -20.08 -22.41 30.97
CA PRO A 687 -21.44 -22.73 30.54
C PRO A 687 -21.50 -22.79 29.01
N TYR A 688 -21.05 -23.91 28.41
CA TYR A 688 -20.95 -24.06 26.96
C TYR A 688 -22.25 -23.75 26.20
N GLY A 689 -23.42 -24.15 26.72
CA GLY A 689 -24.71 -23.85 26.09
C GLY A 689 -25.00 -22.34 26.00
N THR A 690 -24.83 -21.63 27.12
CA THR A 690 -25.02 -20.16 27.16
C THR A 690 -23.96 -19.43 26.33
N LEU A 691 -22.72 -19.93 26.29
CA LEU A 691 -21.65 -19.36 25.48
C LEU A 691 -21.93 -19.46 23.97
N ILE A 692 -22.37 -20.64 23.50
CA ILE A 692 -22.75 -20.85 22.09
C ILE A 692 -23.94 -19.96 21.72
N ALA A 693 -24.94 -19.86 22.60
CA ALA A 693 -26.07 -18.96 22.42
C ALA A 693 -25.63 -17.49 22.30
N THR A 694 -24.68 -17.04 23.14
CA THR A 694 -24.11 -15.68 23.05
C THR A 694 -23.41 -15.41 21.74
N ILE A 695 -22.61 -16.35 21.24
CA ILE A 695 -21.91 -16.18 19.96
C ILE A 695 -22.90 -16.05 18.81
N PHE A 696 -23.92 -16.92 18.76
CA PHE A 696 -24.94 -16.87 17.70
C PHE A 696 -25.79 -15.61 17.79
N CYS A 697 -26.13 -15.16 19.01
CA CYS A 697 -26.86 -13.92 19.22
C CYS A 697 -26.06 -12.71 18.72
N CYS A 698 -24.78 -12.59 19.08
CA CYS A 698 -23.92 -11.49 18.62
C CYS A 698 -23.71 -11.50 17.11
N ALA A 699 -23.43 -12.68 16.53
CA ALA A 699 -23.23 -12.81 15.08
C ALA A 699 -24.51 -12.48 14.30
N GLY A 700 -25.66 -12.95 14.76
CA GLY A 700 -26.97 -12.66 14.16
C GLY A 700 -27.31 -11.18 14.22
N VAL A 701 -27.23 -10.54 15.40
CA VAL A 701 -27.56 -9.13 15.58
C VAL A 701 -26.62 -8.22 14.78
N LEU A 702 -25.31 -8.48 14.79
CA LEU A 702 -24.34 -7.67 14.04
C LEU A 702 -24.57 -7.76 12.52
N THR A 703 -24.75 -8.98 12.01
CA THR A 703 -25.03 -9.20 10.57
C THR A 703 -26.33 -8.53 10.15
N PHE A 704 -27.37 -8.64 11.00
CA PHE A 704 -28.66 -8.00 10.78
C PHE A 704 -28.53 -6.47 10.67
N LEU A 705 -27.81 -5.81 11.59
CA LEU A 705 -27.65 -4.35 11.57
C LEU A 705 -26.85 -3.87 10.36
N ILE A 706 -25.75 -4.57 10.02
CA ILE A 706 -24.89 -4.21 8.89
C ILE A 706 -25.63 -4.35 7.56
N CYS A 707 -26.50 -5.35 7.42
CA CYS A 707 -27.23 -5.58 6.17
C CYS A 707 -28.52 -4.76 6.08
N LEU A 708 -29.26 -4.58 7.18
CA LEU A 708 -30.55 -3.91 7.16
C LEU A 708 -30.42 -2.39 6.96
N TYR A 709 -29.39 -1.76 7.54
CA TYR A 709 -29.16 -0.32 7.40
C TYR A 709 -29.02 0.15 5.93
N PRO A 710 -28.10 -0.41 5.12
CA PRO A 710 -28.01 -0.06 3.70
C PRO A 710 -29.26 -0.48 2.92
N ALA A 711 -29.92 -1.59 3.25
CA ALA A 711 -31.14 -2.02 2.59
C ALA A 711 -32.26 -0.98 2.72
N VAL A 712 -32.53 -0.50 3.95
CA VAL A 712 -33.55 0.52 4.19
C VAL A 712 -33.18 1.86 3.54
N ARG A 713 -31.89 2.25 3.55
CA ARG A 713 -31.42 3.47 2.88
C ARG A 713 -31.62 3.43 1.38
N LEU A 714 -31.33 2.29 0.73
CA LEU A 714 -31.57 2.09 -0.70
C LEU A 714 -33.07 2.12 -1.02
N THR A 715 -33.90 1.55 -0.16
CA THR A 715 -35.37 1.62 -0.30
C THR A 715 -35.87 3.05 -0.18
N LEU A 716 -35.40 3.82 0.81
CA LEU A 716 -35.74 5.24 0.95
C LEU A 716 -35.37 6.05 -0.30
N ARG A 717 -34.16 5.85 -0.80
CA ARG A 717 -33.69 6.47 -2.04
C ARG A 717 -34.53 6.09 -3.25
N MET A 718 -34.95 4.82 -3.33
CA MET A 718 -35.85 4.36 -4.40
C MET A 718 -37.20 5.08 -4.35
N TYR A 719 -37.80 5.25 -3.16
CA TYR A 719 -39.07 5.97 -3.01
C TYR A 719 -38.94 7.46 -3.35
N ASP A 720 -37.83 8.11 -2.96
CA ASP A 720 -37.57 9.52 -3.23
C ASP A 720 -37.22 9.78 -4.71
N ASP A 721 -36.17 9.13 -5.22
CA ASP A 721 -35.64 9.41 -6.56
C ASP A 721 -36.57 8.90 -7.68
N VAL A 722 -37.23 7.74 -7.49
CA VAL A 722 -38.08 7.11 -8.53
C VAL A 722 -39.51 7.57 -8.40
N PHE A 723 -40.11 7.42 -7.22
CA PHE A 723 -41.54 7.67 -7.00
C PHE A 723 -41.85 9.04 -6.40
N THR A 724 -40.84 9.85 -6.04
CA THR A 724 -41.00 11.20 -5.45
C THR A 724 -41.87 11.19 -4.19
N TYR A 725 -41.77 10.14 -3.39
CA TYR A 725 -42.44 10.01 -2.09
C TYR A 725 -41.41 10.10 -0.98
N ASP A 726 -41.64 11.02 -0.04
CA ASP A 726 -40.84 11.10 1.17
C ASP A 726 -41.47 10.22 2.26
N LEU A 727 -40.71 9.24 2.75
CA LEU A 727 -41.14 8.31 3.79
C LEU A 727 -40.34 8.57 5.07
N GLU A 728 -40.48 9.77 5.64
CA GLU A 728 -39.74 10.22 6.82
C GLU A 728 -39.81 9.24 8.01
N TRP A 729 -40.92 8.52 8.18
CA TRP A 729 -41.10 7.55 9.27
C TRP A 729 -40.13 6.36 9.21
N LEU A 730 -39.63 5.99 8.03
CA LEU A 730 -38.66 4.91 7.83
C LEU A 730 -37.25 5.29 8.31
N ASN A 731 -36.93 6.59 8.39
CA ASN A 731 -35.68 7.07 9.00
C ASN A 731 -35.66 6.79 10.51
N GLY A 732 -36.81 6.92 11.18
CA GLY A 732 -36.95 6.61 12.61
C GLY A 732 -36.71 5.12 12.93
N LEU A 733 -37.06 4.22 12.01
CA LEU A 733 -36.84 2.78 12.19
C LEU A 733 -35.36 2.39 12.28
N GLN A 734 -34.47 3.05 11.53
CA GLN A 734 -33.04 2.76 11.57
C GLN A 734 -32.44 3.03 12.96
N LEU A 735 -32.83 4.14 13.59
CA LEU A 735 -32.40 4.49 14.95
C LEU A 735 -32.93 3.47 15.98
N ILE A 736 -34.20 3.06 15.84
CA ILE A 736 -34.82 2.06 16.72
C ILE A 736 -34.06 0.73 16.67
N PHE A 737 -33.64 0.27 15.48
CA PHE A 737 -32.89 -0.99 15.36
C PHE A 737 -31.50 -0.93 15.99
N ILE A 738 -30.81 0.22 15.91
CA ILE A 738 -29.52 0.41 16.58
C ILE A 738 -29.68 0.33 18.11
N ILE A 739 -30.73 0.96 18.65
CA ILE A 739 -31.05 0.91 20.08
C ILE A 739 -31.36 -0.53 20.51
N ILE A 740 -32.17 -1.25 19.74
CA ILE A 740 -32.47 -2.67 19.99
C ILE A 740 -31.19 -3.51 19.95
N GLY A 741 -30.29 -3.26 19.00
CA GLY A 741 -29.00 -3.94 18.87
C GLY A 741 -28.11 -3.76 20.11
N ALA A 742 -27.99 -2.54 20.61
CA ALA A 742 -27.23 -2.24 21.83
C ALA A 742 -27.83 -2.94 23.07
N PHE A 743 -29.16 -2.92 23.18
CA PHE A 743 -29.88 -3.62 24.25
C PHE A 743 -29.66 -5.13 24.19
N MET A 744 -29.69 -5.73 23.00
CA MET A 744 -29.42 -7.16 22.79
C MET A 744 -28.00 -7.56 23.19
N GLY A 745 -27.01 -6.72 22.90
CA GLY A 745 -25.63 -6.94 23.35
C GLY A 745 -25.48 -6.94 24.87
N LEU A 746 -26.09 -5.96 25.55
CA LEU A 746 -26.07 -5.87 27.01
C LEU A 746 -26.80 -7.06 27.67
N LEU A 747 -27.93 -7.47 27.09
CA LEU A 747 -28.67 -8.64 27.55
C LEU A 747 -27.86 -9.93 27.37
N ALA A 748 -27.21 -10.13 26.23
CA ALA A 748 -26.41 -11.32 25.95
C ALA A 748 -25.24 -11.49 26.94
N ILE A 749 -24.58 -10.37 27.31
CA ILE A 749 -23.53 -10.37 28.34
C ILE A 749 -24.12 -10.74 29.71
N THR A 750 -25.26 -10.13 30.07
CA THR A 750 -25.94 -10.38 31.35
C THR A 750 -26.36 -11.86 31.47
N LEU A 751 -26.92 -12.44 30.41
CA LEU A 751 -27.30 -13.85 30.35
C LEU A 751 -26.08 -14.78 30.43
N LEU A 752 -24.95 -14.41 29.83
CA LEU A 752 -23.70 -15.15 29.95
C LEU A 752 -23.19 -15.15 31.39
N VAL A 753 -23.23 -14.01 32.07
CA VAL A 753 -22.85 -13.89 33.50
C VAL A 753 -23.75 -14.77 34.37
N VAL A 754 -25.07 -14.75 34.15
CA VAL A 754 -26.01 -15.66 34.85
C VAL A 754 -25.68 -17.12 34.61
N GLY A 755 -25.34 -17.48 33.36
CA GLY A 755 -24.87 -18.82 33.00
C GLY A 755 -23.63 -19.23 33.79
N ILE A 756 -22.64 -18.34 33.91
CA ILE A 756 -21.39 -18.59 34.66
C ILE A 756 -21.71 -18.74 36.16
N CYS A 757 -22.51 -17.85 36.74
CA CYS A 757 -22.90 -17.90 38.15
C CYS A 757 -23.67 -19.18 38.52
N SER A 758 -24.38 -19.77 37.56
CA SER A 758 -25.16 -21.00 37.74
C SER A 758 -24.36 -22.30 37.59
N THR A 759 -23.07 -22.23 37.24
CA THR A 759 -22.21 -23.42 37.01
C THR A 759 -21.36 -23.84 38.22
N GLY A 760 -21.29 -25.17 38.43
CA GLY A 760 -20.29 -25.91 39.22
C GLY A 760 -19.84 -25.28 40.55
N ALA A 761 -18.59 -24.81 40.58
CA ALA A 761 -17.89 -24.32 41.78
C ALA A 761 -18.25 -22.87 42.16
N THR A 762 -18.80 -22.08 41.23
CA THR A 762 -19.23 -20.69 41.47
C THR A 762 -20.62 -20.67 42.10
N ARG A 763 -21.50 -21.57 41.65
CA ARG A 763 -22.87 -21.75 42.18
C ARG A 763 -22.89 -21.96 43.70
N SER A 764 -22.01 -22.82 44.22
CA SER A 764 -21.95 -23.15 45.65
C SER A 764 -21.52 -21.96 46.53
N LYS A 765 -20.79 -21.00 45.97
CA LYS A 765 -20.40 -19.75 46.65
C LYS A 765 -21.47 -18.67 46.53
N VAL A 766 -22.02 -18.46 45.32
CA VAL A 766 -22.98 -17.39 45.03
C VAL A 766 -24.36 -17.67 45.63
N TYR A 767 -24.85 -18.91 45.53
CA TYR A 767 -26.18 -19.32 46.00
C TYR A 767 -26.13 -20.09 47.33
N ARG A 768 -25.26 -19.68 48.26
CA ARG A 768 -25.06 -20.37 49.55
C ARG A 768 -26.23 -20.19 50.53
N GLY A 769 -26.90 -19.04 50.53
CA GLY A 769 -28.02 -18.72 51.44
C GLY A 769 -29.40 -18.87 50.79
N TRP A 770 -30.45 -19.14 51.58
CA TRP A 770 -31.83 -19.25 51.10
C TRP A 770 -32.28 -17.98 50.34
N LYS A 771 -32.02 -16.79 50.89
CA LYS A 771 -32.33 -15.50 50.21
C LYS A 771 -31.68 -15.37 48.82
N SER A 772 -30.41 -15.77 48.69
CA SER A 772 -29.68 -15.75 47.41
C SER A 772 -30.27 -16.76 46.41
N ARG A 773 -30.69 -17.95 46.86
CA ARG A 773 -31.35 -18.96 46.01
C ARG A 773 -32.71 -18.49 45.49
N ILE A 774 -33.52 -17.87 46.33
CA ILE A 774 -34.78 -17.25 45.90
C ILE A 774 -34.49 -16.15 44.88
N GLY A 775 -33.53 -15.27 45.17
CA GLY A 775 -33.12 -14.19 44.25
C GLY A 775 -32.65 -14.72 42.88
N GLY A 776 -31.82 -15.76 42.85
CA GLY A 776 -31.37 -16.40 41.61
C GLY A 776 -32.50 -17.02 40.78
N ARG A 777 -33.51 -17.62 41.44
CA ARG A 777 -34.69 -18.19 40.78
C ARG A 777 -35.60 -17.11 40.20
N ILE A 778 -35.87 -16.06 40.98
CA ILE A 778 -36.66 -14.92 40.52
C ILE A 778 -35.96 -14.25 39.34
N PHE A 779 -34.66 -14.00 39.45
CA PHE A 779 -33.88 -13.38 38.37
C PHE A 779 -33.82 -14.24 37.10
N SER A 780 -33.64 -15.56 37.23
CA SER A 780 -33.65 -16.48 36.08
C SER A 780 -35.03 -16.56 35.42
N ALA A 781 -36.11 -16.51 36.20
CA ALA A 781 -37.48 -16.48 35.67
C ALA A 781 -37.78 -15.16 34.95
N LEU A 782 -37.34 -14.03 35.50
CA LEU A 782 -37.45 -12.72 34.84
C LEU A 782 -36.66 -12.69 33.51
N CYS A 783 -35.42 -13.17 33.50
CA CYS A 783 -34.60 -13.27 32.28
C CYS A 783 -35.28 -14.16 31.24
N MET A 784 -35.88 -15.28 31.65
CA MET A 784 -36.59 -16.19 30.75
C MET A 784 -37.82 -15.52 30.13
N GLY A 785 -38.59 -14.76 30.93
CA GLY A 785 -39.71 -13.96 30.42
C GLY A 785 -39.29 -12.90 29.41
N ILE A 786 -38.21 -12.16 29.68
CA ILE A 786 -37.66 -11.14 28.77
C ILE A 786 -37.19 -11.79 27.45
N VAL A 787 -36.42 -12.88 27.52
CA VAL A 787 -35.93 -13.59 26.32
C VAL A 787 -37.08 -14.18 25.50
N TYR A 788 -38.15 -14.65 26.16
CA TYR A 788 -39.34 -15.14 25.47
C TYR A 788 -40.07 -14.02 24.70
N ILE A 789 -40.26 -12.86 25.32
CA ILE A 789 -40.87 -11.69 24.65
C ILE A 789 -40.02 -11.25 23.45
N LEU A 790 -38.70 -11.21 23.61
CA LEU A 790 -37.78 -10.89 22.52
C LEU A 790 -37.84 -11.93 21.40
N ASN A 791 -38.00 -13.21 21.73
CA ASN A 791 -38.16 -14.25 20.72
C ASN A 791 -39.41 -14.02 19.86
N LEU A 792 -40.54 -13.64 20.47
CA LEU A 792 -41.76 -13.27 19.75
C LEU A 792 -41.57 -12.00 18.90
N ALA A 793 -40.85 -10.99 19.40
CA ALA A 793 -40.56 -9.78 18.66
C ALA A 793 -39.68 -10.05 17.42
N TRP A 794 -38.61 -10.83 17.57
CA TRP A 794 -37.76 -11.24 16.45
C TRP A 794 -38.47 -12.15 15.45
N LEU A 795 -39.45 -12.93 15.92
CA LEU A 795 -40.28 -13.75 15.03
C LEU A 795 -41.17 -12.86 14.16
N ALA A 796 -41.77 -11.81 14.73
CA ALA A 796 -42.52 -10.82 13.97
C ALA A 796 -41.63 -10.10 12.94
N ILE A 797 -40.42 -9.69 13.32
CA ILE A 797 -39.44 -9.06 12.41
C ILE A 797 -39.10 -10.01 11.25
N ALA A 798 -38.81 -11.28 11.54
CA ALA A 798 -38.50 -12.27 10.51
C ALA A 798 -39.68 -12.46 9.54
N CYS A 799 -40.92 -12.52 10.05
CA CYS A 799 -42.12 -12.62 9.21
C CYS A 799 -42.29 -11.40 8.31
N CYS A 800 -42.09 -10.18 8.82
CA CYS A 800 -42.12 -8.96 8.01
C CYS A 800 -41.04 -8.96 6.92
N LEU A 801 -39.82 -9.42 7.25
CA LEU A 801 -38.72 -9.48 6.29
C LEU A 801 -38.96 -10.50 5.18
N VAL A 802 -39.66 -11.61 5.44
CA VAL A 802 -40.06 -12.55 4.38
C VAL A 802 -40.91 -11.83 3.33
N VAL A 803 -41.87 -10.99 3.76
CA VAL A 803 -42.71 -10.22 2.84
C VAL A 803 -41.86 -9.21 2.04
N VAL A 804 -40.93 -8.50 2.69
CA VAL A 804 -40.06 -7.53 2.01
C VAL A 804 -39.14 -8.22 1.00
N VAL A 805 -38.51 -9.33 1.37
CA VAL A 805 -37.66 -10.14 0.48
C VAL A 805 -38.47 -10.60 -0.73
N PHE A 806 -39.71 -11.07 -0.51
CA PHE A 806 -40.58 -11.49 -1.59
C PHE A 806 -40.89 -10.33 -2.56
N VAL A 807 -41.22 -9.14 -2.05
CA VAL A 807 -41.49 -7.96 -2.88
C VAL A 807 -40.28 -7.58 -3.72
N PHE A 808 -39.08 -7.48 -3.12
CA PHE A 808 -37.86 -7.13 -3.86
C PHE A 808 -37.45 -8.21 -4.86
N HIS A 809 -37.70 -9.49 -4.54
CA HIS A 809 -37.48 -10.58 -5.48
C HIS A 809 -38.39 -10.50 -6.71
N VAL A 810 -39.68 -10.21 -6.50
CA VAL A 810 -40.64 -9.98 -7.58
C VAL A 810 -40.22 -8.77 -8.42
N CYS A 811 -39.87 -7.63 -7.80
CA CYS A 811 -39.38 -6.44 -8.50
C CYS A 811 -38.15 -6.75 -9.36
N ARG A 812 -37.20 -7.54 -8.84
CA ARG A 812 -36.03 -7.98 -9.62
C ARG A 812 -36.44 -8.82 -10.82
N LYS A 813 -37.37 -9.76 -10.65
CA LYS A 813 -37.85 -10.59 -11.76
C LYS A 813 -38.60 -9.79 -12.82
N LEU A 814 -39.34 -8.75 -12.42
CA LEU A 814 -39.94 -7.81 -13.35
C LEU A 814 -38.87 -7.00 -14.10
N CYS A 815 -37.81 -6.57 -13.42
CA CYS A 815 -36.67 -5.89 -14.04
C CYS A 815 -35.89 -6.76 -15.03
N GLU A 816 -35.76 -8.05 -14.77
CA GLU A 816 -35.10 -9.02 -15.67
C GLU A 816 -35.93 -9.29 -16.94
N ASN A 817 -37.27 -9.28 -16.84
CA ASN A 817 -38.17 -9.62 -17.94
C ASN A 817 -38.67 -8.40 -18.75
N ALA A 818 -38.60 -7.19 -18.19
CA ALA A 818 -39.04 -5.97 -18.85
C ALA A 818 -38.03 -5.48 -19.90
N ILE A 819 -38.46 -5.31 -21.15
CA ILE A 819 -37.62 -4.79 -22.25
C ILE A 819 -37.57 -3.26 -22.21
N ASP A 820 -38.72 -2.58 -22.29
CA ASP A 820 -38.75 -1.10 -22.37
C ASP A 820 -39.21 -0.43 -21.07
N CYS A 821 -40.24 -0.96 -20.40
CA CYS A 821 -40.80 -0.37 -19.18
C CYS A 821 -41.12 -1.43 -18.13
N VAL A 822 -40.98 -1.08 -16.85
CA VAL A 822 -41.41 -1.92 -15.72
C VAL A 822 -42.79 -1.47 -15.28
N ASP A 823 -43.79 -2.32 -15.52
CA ASP A 823 -45.16 -2.04 -15.11
C ASP A 823 -45.43 -2.53 -13.69
N LEU A 824 -45.66 -1.59 -12.76
CA LEU A 824 -46.03 -1.86 -11.37
C LEU A 824 -47.50 -1.54 -11.08
N GLN A 825 -48.34 -1.31 -12.10
CA GLN A 825 -49.75 -0.98 -11.90
C GLN A 825 -50.51 -2.07 -11.15
N GLN A 826 -50.13 -3.34 -11.35
CA GLN A 826 -50.67 -4.49 -10.63
C GLN A 826 -50.36 -4.44 -9.12
N PHE A 827 -49.36 -3.67 -8.72
CA PHE A 827 -48.91 -3.49 -7.34
C PHE A 827 -49.30 -2.13 -6.75
N HIS A 828 -50.26 -1.42 -7.36
CA HIS A 828 -50.73 -0.11 -6.89
C HIS A 828 -51.12 -0.12 -5.39
N PHE A 829 -51.64 -1.24 -4.89
CA PHE A 829 -52.00 -1.41 -3.47
C PHE A 829 -50.81 -1.29 -2.49
N LEU A 830 -49.57 -1.43 -2.94
CA LEU A 830 -48.36 -1.25 -2.11
C LEU A 830 -47.96 0.22 -1.94
N PHE A 831 -48.60 1.14 -2.68
CA PHE A 831 -48.27 2.56 -2.67
C PHE A 831 -49.30 3.37 -1.87
N PRO A 832 -48.93 4.56 -1.35
CA PRO A 832 -49.83 5.41 -0.56
C PRO A 832 -51.10 5.80 -1.32
N ASN A 833 -52.25 5.84 -0.63
CA ASN A 833 -53.55 6.21 -1.22
C ASN A 833 -53.48 7.56 -1.95
N GLY A 834 -53.82 7.58 -3.25
CA GLY A 834 -53.71 8.76 -4.11
C GLY A 834 -52.58 8.71 -5.16
N THR A 835 -51.84 7.59 -5.25
CA THR A 835 -50.83 7.36 -6.30
C THR A 835 -51.49 7.38 -7.69
N ASP A 836 -50.99 8.21 -8.61
CA ASP A 836 -51.40 8.15 -10.02
C ASP A 836 -50.90 6.84 -10.65
N ILE A 837 -51.85 5.99 -11.05
CA ILE A 837 -51.60 4.65 -11.63
C ILE A 837 -50.69 4.76 -12.86
N LYS A 838 -50.74 5.88 -13.61
CA LYS A 838 -49.88 6.08 -14.78
C LYS A 838 -48.39 6.22 -14.43
N LYS A 839 -48.08 6.72 -13.23
CA LYS A 839 -46.69 6.87 -12.75
C LYS A 839 -46.06 5.55 -12.27
N LEU A 840 -46.85 4.49 -12.13
CA LEU A 840 -46.37 3.15 -11.78
C LEU A 840 -45.84 2.35 -12.97
N ASN A 841 -45.99 2.87 -14.20
CA ASN A 841 -45.30 2.33 -15.36
C ASN A 841 -43.95 3.07 -15.55
N ILE A 842 -42.86 2.41 -15.16
CA ILE A 842 -41.53 3.02 -15.08
C ILE A 842 -40.77 2.73 -16.38
N CYS A 843 -40.78 3.69 -17.30
CA CYS A 843 -40.01 3.64 -18.55
C CYS A 843 -38.70 4.44 -18.42
N GLU A 844 -38.80 5.76 -18.22
CA GLU A 844 -37.63 6.67 -18.22
C GLU A 844 -36.67 6.44 -17.06
N LYS A 845 -37.19 6.14 -15.86
CA LYS A 845 -36.39 5.90 -14.64
C LYS A 845 -36.07 4.42 -14.39
N LYS A 846 -36.25 3.54 -15.39
CA LYS A 846 -36.06 2.08 -15.25
C LYS A 846 -34.66 1.71 -14.74
N LYS A 847 -33.62 2.39 -15.21
CA LYS A 847 -32.23 2.13 -14.78
C LYS A 847 -32.03 2.40 -13.29
N MET A 848 -32.57 3.51 -12.80
CA MET A 848 -32.47 3.91 -11.39
C MET A 848 -33.25 2.98 -10.47
N PHE A 849 -34.41 2.50 -10.90
CA PHE A 849 -35.21 1.50 -10.18
C PHE A 849 -34.57 0.10 -10.20
N CYS A 850 -34.21 -0.42 -11.38
CA CYS A 850 -33.74 -1.80 -11.49
C CYS A 850 -32.27 -1.96 -11.11
N THR A 851 -31.40 -1.11 -11.67
CA THR A 851 -29.94 -1.29 -11.57
C THR A 851 -29.40 -0.62 -10.32
N ASP A 852 -29.80 0.62 -10.05
CA ASP A 852 -29.18 1.41 -8.98
C ASP A 852 -29.77 1.11 -7.58
N THR A 853 -30.98 0.52 -7.51
CA THR A 853 -31.67 0.24 -6.23
C THR A 853 -32.04 -1.22 -6.05
N VAL A 854 -32.95 -1.81 -6.84
CA VAL A 854 -33.51 -3.16 -6.60
C VAL A 854 -32.45 -4.28 -6.60
N ILE A 855 -31.54 -4.30 -7.58
CA ILE A 855 -30.49 -5.34 -7.69
C ILE A 855 -29.56 -5.35 -6.46
N TYR A 856 -29.30 -4.18 -5.86
CA TYR A 856 -28.45 -4.07 -4.67
C TYR A 856 -29.22 -4.29 -3.37
N ALA A 857 -30.48 -3.84 -3.28
CA ALA A 857 -31.28 -3.94 -2.05
C ALA A 857 -31.70 -5.38 -1.71
N GLU A 858 -32.08 -6.19 -2.71
CA GLU A 858 -32.55 -7.57 -2.52
C GLU A 858 -31.56 -8.46 -1.73
N PRO A 859 -30.27 -8.60 -2.11
CA PRO A 859 -29.35 -9.46 -1.37
C PRO A 859 -29.14 -9.03 0.08
N TYR A 860 -29.21 -7.73 0.37
CA TYR A 860 -29.13 -7.24 1.76
C TYR A 860 -30.37 -7.63 2.57
N TYR A 861 -31.57 -7.58 2.01
CA TYR A 861 -32.78 -8.05 2.69
C TYR A 861 -32.77 -9.57 2.93
N ILE A 862 -32.25 -10.37 1.99
CA ILE A 862 -32.10 -11.83 2.17
C ILE A 862 -31.15 -12.14 3.33
N LEU A 863 -30.00 -11.45 3.39
CA LEU A 863 -29.02 -11.64 4.46
C LEU A 863 -29.58 -11.21 5.83
N SER A 864 -30.33 -10.11 5.88
CA SER A 864 -31.03 -9.67 7.09
C SER A 864 -32.07 -10.70 7.57
N PHE A 865 -32.82 -11.32 6.66
CA PHE A 865 -33.74 -12.40 7.02
C PHE A 865 -33.00 -13.59 7.63
N VAL A 866 -31.94 -14.09 6.97
CA VAL A 866 -31.14 -15.21 7.48
C VAL A 866 -30.54 -14.88 8.86
N ALA A 867 -30.04 -13.66 9.04
CA ALA A 867 -29.51 -13.20 10.32
C ALA A 867 -30.58 -13.19 11.43
N SER A 868 -31.82 -12.77 11.13
CA SER A 868 -32.93 -12.80 12.09
C SER A 868 -33.27 -14.22 12.55
N VAL A 869 -33.17 -15.22 11.67
CA VAL A 869 -33.37 -16.64 12.01
C VAL A 869 -32.26 -17.14 12.95
N VAL A 870 -31.01 -16.72 12.72
CA VAL A 870 -29.90 -17.04 13.64
C VAL A 870 -30.13 -16.45 15.03
N VAL A 871 -30.66 -15.22 15.11
CA VAL A 871 -31.04 -14.60 16.39
C VAL A 871 -32.15 -15.40 17.08
N LEU A 872 -33.19 -15.83 16.35
CA LEU A 872 -34.27 -16.67 16.91
C LEU A 872 -33.74 -17.98 17.51
N ILE A 873 -32.86 -18.67 16.80
CA ILE A 873 -32.22 -19.91 17.28
C ILE A 873 -31.41 -19.63 18.56
N SER A 874 -30.69 -18.51 18.62
CA SER A 874 -29.91 -18.14 19.80
C SER A 874 -30.79 -17.85 21.03
N LEU A 875 -31.92 -17.17 20.85
CA LEU A 875 -32.87 -16.85 21.93
C LEU A 875 -33.56 -18.12 22.45
N LEU A 876 -33.95 -19.04 21.56
CA LEU A 876 -34.46 -20.36 21.98
C LEU A 876 -33.42 -21.12 22.79
N HIS A 877 -32.15 -21.06 22.38
CA HIS A 877 -31.05 -21.67 23.13
C HIS A 877 -30.87 -21.04 24.51
N TYR A 878 -31.00 -19.71 24.64
CA TYR A 878 -31.01 -19.06 25.95
C TYR A 878 -32.15 -19.52 26.85
N ILE A 879 -33.38 -19.67 26.33
CA ILE A 879 -34.52 -20.16 27.12
C ILE A 879 -34.23 -21.58 27.64
N MET A 880 -33.70 -22.47 26.79
CA MET A 880 -33.31 -23.82 27.22
C MET A 880 -32.25 -23.78 28.34
N CYS A 881 -31.23 -22.93 28.20
CA CYS A 881 -30.18 -22.77 29.23
C CYS A 881 -30.71 -22.19 30.54
N LEU A 882 -31.58 -21.18 30.46
CA LEU A 882 -32.19 -20.55 31.64
C LEU A 882 -33.12 -21.52 32.37
N ALA A 883 -33.88 -22.35 31.65
CA ALA A 883 -34.72 -23.38 32.25
C ALA A 883 -33.89 -24.46 32.98
N ALA A 884 -32.77 -24.89 32.37
CA ALA A 884 -31.82 -25.78 33.01
C ALA A 884 -31.16 -25.15 34.25
N ASN A 885 -30.84 -23.86 34.21
CA ASN A 885 -30.27 -23.15 35.36
C ASN A 885 -31.30 -22.95 36.49
N TYR A 886 -32.54 -22.62 36.15
CA TYR A 886 -33.64 -22.46 37.10
C TYR A 886 -33.90 -23.75 37.89
N THR A 887 -34.00 -24.89 37.19
CA THR A 887 -34.18 -26.22 37.80
C THR A 887 -32.97 -26.60 38.67
N ARG A 888 -31.74 -26.35 38.18
CA ARG A 888 -30.50 -26.59 38.94
C ARG A 888 -30.37 -25.78 40.24
N ILE A 889 -30.98 -24.59 40.32
CA ILE A 889 -31.02 -23.79 41.56
C ILE A 889 -32.16 -24.26 42.47
N LYS A 890 -33.29 -24.70 41.90
CA LYS A 890 -34.45 -25.23 42.64
C LYS A 890 -34.13 -26.54 43.37
N ASP A 891 -33.51 -27.50 42.68
CA ASP A 891 -33.33 -28.87 43.19
C ASP A 891 -32.02 -29.08 43.96
N GLN A 892 -31.31 -27.99 44.30
CA GLN A 892 -30.00 -28.04 44.96
C GLN A 892 -30.01 -28.72 46.34
N GLU A 893 -31.10 -28.62 47.11
CA GLU A 893 -31.25 -29.33 48.40
C GLU A 893 -31.41 -30.83 48.18
N LYS A 894 -32.33 -31.24 47.30
CA LYS A 894 -32.56 -32.65 46.96
C LYS A 894 -31.29 -33.36 46.45
N PHE A 895 -30.45 -32.66 45.68
CA PHE A 895 -29.18 -33.22 45.22
C PHE A 895 -28.16 -33.39 46.35
N LYS A 896 -28.13 -32.50 47.35
CA LYS A 896 -27.28 -32.67 48.53
C LYS A 896 -27.79 -33.81 49.40
N ASP A 897 -29.10 -33.87 49.64
CA ASP A 897 -29.73 -34.93 50.43
C ASP A 897 -29.52 -36.30 49.78
N LEU A 898 -29.64 -36.39 48.44
CA LEU A 898 -29.31 -37.61 47.68
C LEU A 898 -27.83 -37.99 47.77
N GLN A 899 -26.90 -37.02 47.71
CA GLN A 899 -25.46 -37.30 47.86
C GLN A 899 -25.09 -37.75 49.28
N GLU A 900 -25.72 -37.19 50.30
CA GLU A 900 -25.55 -37.62 51.68
C GLU A 900 -26.13 -39.03 51.90
N LEU A 901 -27.30 -39.34 51.33
CA LEU A 901 -27.88 -40.70 51.35
C LEU A 901 -26.99 -41.71 50.62
N GLN A 902 -26.42 -41.34 49.47
CA GLN A 902 -25.52 -42.20 48.71
C GLN A 902 -24.20 -42.43 49.46
N TYR A 903 -23.67 -41.40 50.13
CA TYR A 903 -22.50 -41.52 50.99
C TYR A 903 -22.76 -42.41 52.20
N LEU A 904 -23.94 -42.29 52.83
CA LEU A 904 -24.35 -43.18 53.91
C LEU A 904 -24.47 -44.63 53.43
N GLN A 905 -25.08 -44.87 52.26
CA GLN A 905 -25.22 -46.19 51.67
C GLN A 905 -23.87 -46.82 51.25
N ASP A 906 -22.96 -46.04 50.68
CA ASP A 906 -21.59 -46.48 50.35
C ASP A 906 -20.76 -46.75 51.62
N SER A 907 -21.02 -46.03 52.72
CA SER A 907 -20.37 -46.27 54.01
C SER A 907 -20.89 -47.51 54.75
N GLU A 908 -22.16 -47.90 54.52
CA GLU A 908 -22.76 -49.12 55.08
C GLU A 908 -22.38 -50.40 54.31
N MET A 909 -22.08 -50.31 53.01
CA MET A 909 -21.63 -51.45 52.19
C MET A 909 -20.11 -51.67 52.20
N GLY A 910 -19.36 -50.86 52.97
CA GLY A 910 -17.90 -50.90 53.07
C GLY A 910 -17.32 -51.70 54.26
N TYR A 911 -18.12 -52.56 54.90
CA TYR A 911 -17.67 -53.48 55.97
C TYR A 911 -17.66 -54.94 55.52
#